data_AF-A0A7C0VXU1-F1
#
_entry.id   AF-A0A7C0VXU1-F1
#
_cell.length_a   1.000
_cell.length_b   1.000
_cell.length_c   1.000
_cell.angle_alpha   90.00
_cell.angle_beta   90.00
_cell.angle_gamma   90.00
#
_symmetry.space_group_name_H-M   'P 1'
#
loop_
_entity.id
_entity.type
_entity.pdbx_description
1 polymer ?
#
loop_
_entity_poly.entity_id
_entity_poly.type
_entity_poly.pdbx_seq_one_letter_code
_entity_poly.pdbx_strand_id
1 'polypeptide(L)'
;MFTMPRITIYLLAFLLCFAFSLPAHALEISSKRDCVVCHVMWMDDFRTDKETLIEWKPGNVLMKDTQGVVSSEAICYTCHDGYVLDSRAVAWKYNRHPTFVKPSKNIQVPENLPLSVKGEIYCGTCHSAHGKGAAPHDDPMGRTSVIREKNVDSSLCKMCHRKEADYKRSNGHPLDSTALELPDELFRMGGKRASKRNKVICQSCHKVHGARGKKILVIDNKDSKLCRTCHVKQRDLIDTKHDLRLTMPDEKNIKGRKLSETGPCGACHTPHRAAGKKLWARPLKQGNPASQMCLTCHGDDTGYKAKRIGKYSHPINMKPVAETTIPGVLPLFSADGATNPEGKVQCFTCHNIHRWDPSSPTNKGGKDVEGDSSNSFLRLPNSSDSGLCLECHIDKRQLPMSDHNLDITAPLEKNIQGFTVKASGPCGACHIPHNAAADHMWAKELTGDKDFVTQLCSGCHNKNGAAKAKLIGDIYHPVDVTLDKFKITTTLPLYDSDGYRIPNGKMVCITCHDPHVWDPAKPIENYEYRNIEGDASNSFLRKPSSPSSDLCESCHADKAYIDGTDHDLNVTAPEAKNLLGQTPKQSGQCGVCHLVHNSPNKIKLWARPYGSYTAEQTFMDSLCLSCHSKGNVAENKIPLIATHPKGRLINNIMHCNRLAIDYTPIYDNQGREINVGNISCPSCHNAHQWSPLERKKGVGKNLEGHVTNSFLRNISYNTICIDCHGLDALFRYKYFHDPIERVPRNKRPLGPRTEK
;
A
#
# COMPACT_ATOMS: atom_id res chain seq x y z
N MET A 1 108.98 -76.40 30.93
CA MET A 1 107.83 -76.01 31.78
C MET A 1 106.85 -75.26 30.90
N PHE A 2 105.80 -75.96 30.47
CA PHE A 2 104.90 -75.54 29.40
C PHE A 2 103.98 -74.40 29.85
N THR A 3 103.91 -73.39 28.98
CA THR A 3 103.07 -72.22 29.00
C THR A 3 101.61 -72.60 28.74
N MET A 4 100.69 -72.22 29.65
CA MET A 4 99.26 -72.24 29.36
C MET A 4 98.89 -71.04 28.46
N PRO A 5 98.21 -71.24 27.32
CA PRO A 5 97.85 -70.16 26.42
C PRO A 5 96.58 -69.44 26.89
N ARG A 6 96.54 -68.11 26.71
CA ARG A 6 95.45 -67.18 27.05
C ARG A 6 94.05 -67.53 26.52
N ILE A 7 93.91 -68.59 25.70
CA ILE A 7 92.67 -69.04 25.08
C ILE A 7 91.69 -69.65 26.10
N THR A 8 92.19 -70.29 27.16
CA THR A 8 91.34 -70.94 28.17
C THR A 8 90.57 -69.94 29.05
N ILE A 9 91.08 -68.72 29.22
CA ILE A 9 90.41 -67.65 29.99
C ILE A 9 89.24 -67.04 29.20
N TYR A 10 89.39 -66.90 27.87
CA TYR A 10 88.32 -66.37 27.02
C TYR A 10 87.19 -67.40 26.81
N LEU A 11 87.49 -68.69 26.77
CA LEU A 11 86.48 -69.75 26.64
C LEU A 11 85.61 -69.87 27.90
N LEU A 12 86.19 -69.69 29.10
CA LEU A 12 85.41 -69.69 30.35
C LEU A 12 84.50 -68.45 30.48
N ALA A 13 84.95 -67.29 30.00
CA ALA A 13 84.15 -66.06 29.98
C ALA A 13 83.01 -66.13 28.96
N PHE A 14 83.21 -66.77 27.80
CA PHE A 14 82.18 -66.93 26.78
C PHE A 14 81.09 -67.94 27.20
N LEU A 15 81.46 -68.98 27.94
CA LEU A 15 80.51 -69.96 28.49
C LEU A 15 79.66 -69.41 29.65
N LEU A 16 80.18 -68.48 30.46
CA LEU A 16 79.38 -67.82 31.51
C LEU A 16 78.34 -66.83 30.95
N CYS A 17 78.56 -66.23 29.77
CA CYS A 17 77.59 -65.33 29.13
C CYS A 17 76.37 -66.07 28.55
N PHE A 18 76.47 -67.36 28.23
CA PHE A 18 75.33 -68.14 27.70
C PHE A 18 74.45 -68.78 28.80
N ALA A 19 74.91 -68.84 30.05
CA ALA A 19 74.16 -69.44 31.16
C ALA A 19 73.10 -68.50 31.80
N PHE A 20 73.02 -67.23 31.39
CA PHE A 20 72.04 -66.25 31.89
C PHE A 20 70.97 -65.83 30.87
N SER A 21 70.67 -66.70 29.90
CA SER A 21 69.48 -66.53 29.05
C SER A 21 68.29 -67.24 29.68
N LEU A 22 67.71 -66.66 30.73
CA LEU A 22 66.31 -66.97 31.05
C LEU A 22 65.50 -66.69 29.78
N PRO A 23 64.57 -67.57 29.36
CA PRO A 23 63.56 -67.14 28.42
C PRO A 23 62.80 -66.03 29.15
N ALA A 24 63.05 -64.79 28.77
CA ALA A 24 62.03 -63.79 28.88
C ALA A 24 60.85 -64.39 28.10
N HIS A 25 59.89 -64.95 28.82
CA HIS A 25 58.54 -65.01 28.31
C HIS A 25 58.21 -63.57 27.98
N ALA A 26 58.42 -63.20 26.72
CA ALA A 26 57.67 -62.14 26.12
C ALA A 26 56.22 -62.53 26.41
N LEU A 27 55.64 -61.88 27.41
CA LEU A 27 54.21 -61.63 27.40
C LEU A 27 53.98 -61.06 26.01
N GLU A 28 53.51 -61.90 25.08
CA GLU A 28 52.83 -61.40 23.91
C GLU A 28 51.80 -60.41 24.47
N ILE A 29 52.06 -59.13 24.27
CA ILE A 29 51.03 -58.12 24.41
C ILE A 29 50.09 -58.44 23.25
N SER A 30 49.20 -59.40 23.49
CA SER A 30 48.18 -59.80 22.57
C SER A 30 47.25 -58.60 22.44
N SER A 31 47.37 -57.89 21.32
CA SER A 31 46.44 -56.87 20.85
C SER A 31 44.99 -57.37 20.77
N LYS A 32 44.75 -58.67 21.03
CA LYS A 32 43.43 -59.31 21.03
C LYS A 32 42.69 -59.20 22.37
N ARG A 33 43.33 -58.92 23.52
CA ARG A 33 42.62 -58.83 24.82
C ARG A 33 41.61 -57.67 24.87
N ASP A 34 41.89 -56.56 24.19
CA ASP A 34 40.97 -55.43 24.15
C ASP A 34 39.84 -55.64 23.14
N CYS A 35 40.10 -56.39 22.06
CA CYS A 35 39.08 -56.71 21.05
C CYS A 35 38.03 -57.71 21.59
N VAL A 36 38.38 -58.60 22.51
CA VAL A 36 37.46 -59.62 23.04
C VAL A 36 36.39 -59.07 23.97
N VAL A 37 36.56 -57.85 24.49
CA VAL A 37 35.49 -57.14 25.22
C VAL A 37 34.25 -56.95 24.35
N CYS A 38 34.47 -56.66 23.06
CA CYS A 38 33.39 -56.50 22.09
C CYS A 38 33.16 -57.77 21.30
N HIS A 39 34.21 -58.52 20.99
CA HIS A 39 34.19 -59.76 20.22
C HIS A 39 34.59 -60.94 21.10
N VAL A 40 33.81 -61.28 22.12
CA VAL A 40 34.11 -62.38 23.06
C VAL A 40 34.40 -63.69 22.32
N MET A 41 33.74 -63.92 21.18
CA MET A 41 33.98 -65.06 20.30
C MET A 41 35.36 -65.08 19.59
N TRP A 42 36.16 -64.02 19.75
CA TRP A 42 37.53 -63.95 19.24
C TRP A 42 38.57 -64.41 20.28
N MET A 43 38.16 -64.70 21.53
CA MET A 43 39.08 -65.32 22.50
C MET A 43 39.46 -66.71 22.03
N ASP A 44 40.73 -67.06 22.19
CA ASP A 44 41.24 -68.37 21.79
C ASP A 44 40.56 -69.50 22.60
N ASP A 45 40.08 -69.22 23.81
CA ASP A 45 39.28 -70.14 24.65
C ASP A 45 37.92 -70.54 24.03
N PHE A 46 37.39 -69.76 23.09
CA PHE A 46 36.18 -70.10 22.33
C PHE A 46 36.49 -70.70 20.95
N ARG A 47 37.77 -70.78 20.54
CA ARG A 47 38.21 -71.42 19.29
C ARG A 47 38.60 -72.88 19.52
N THR A 48 37.67 -73.64 20.06
CA THR A 48 37.86 -75.07 20.35
C THR A 48 37.01 -75.93 19.42
N ASP A 49 37.41 -77.18 19.27
CA ASP A 49 36.65 -78.26 18.63
C ASP A 49 35.47 -78.77 19.48
N LYS A 50 35.28 -78.22 20.68
CA LYS A 50 34.20 -78.58 21.62
C LYS A 50 32.99 -77.68 21.45
N GLU A 51 31.81 -78.29 21.55
CA GLU A 51 30.53 -77.59 21.51
C GLU A 51 30.40 -76.64 22.71
N THR A 52 30.14 -75.36 22.45
CA THR A 52 30.03 -74.33 23.49
C THR A 52 28.68 -74.43 24.21
N LEU A 53 28.67 -74.24 25.53
CA LEU A 53 27.43 -74.18 26.34
C LEU A 53 26.45 -73.08 25.88
N ILE A 54 26.96 -72.07 25.18
CA ILE A 54 26.15 -71.03 24.52
C ILE A 54 25.95 -71.46 23.06
N GLU A 55 24.69 -71.69 22.68
CA GLU A 55 24.31 -72.05 21.31
C GLU A 55 24.79 -70.97 20.32
N TRP A 56 25.60 -71.37 19.33
CA TRP A 56 26.05 -70.49 18.27
C TRP A 56 24.85 -70.11 17.39
N LYS A 57 24.44 -68.83 17.43
CA LYS A 57 23.36 -68.28 16.60
C LYS A 57 23.91 -67.36 15.50
N PRO A 58 24.37 -67.91 14.36
CA PRO A 58 24.71 -67.12 13.19
C PRO A 58 23.40 -66.63 12.56
N GLY A 59 22.95 -65.44 12.96
CA GLY A 59 21.65 -64.93 12.51
C GLY A 59 21.18 -63.62 13.14
N ASN A 60 21.70 -63.24 14.31
CA ASN A 60 21.39 -61.94 14.94
C ASN A 60 22.22 -60.78 14.35
N VAL A 61 22.53 -60.87 13.06
CA VAL A 61 23.44 -59.99 12.34
C VAL A 61 22.75 -58.65 12.11
N LEU A 62 23.14 -57.61 12.84
CA LEU A 62 22.61 -56.25 12.66
C LEU A 62 23.42 -55.42 11.68
N MET A 63 24.50 -55.95 11.11
CA MET A 63 25.28 -55.32 10.03
C MET A 63 25.59 -56.33 8.94
N LYS A 64 25.27 -56.01 7.69
CA LYS A 64 25.66 -56.81 6.53
C LYS A 64 27.17 -57.12 6.61
N ASP A 65 27.52 -58.40 6.47
CA ASP A 65 28.91 -58.88 6.42
C ASP A 65 29.73 -58.78 7.73
N THR A 66 29.09 -58.88 8.90
CA THR A 66 29.78 -58.88 10.22
C THR A 66 29.47 -60.11 11.08
N GLN A 67 30.43 -60.51 11.93
CA GLN A 67 30.29 -61.63 12.88
C GLN A 67 29.79 -61.15 14.26
N GLY A 68 28.61 -61.62 14.68
CA GLY A 68 28.13 -61.60 16.07
C GLY A 68 27.12 -60.52 16.49
N VAL A 69 26.57 -60.67 17.71
CA VAL A 69 25.56 -59.79 18.37
C VAL A 69 26.10 -58.43 18.82
N VAL A 70 27.37 -58.14 18.51
CA VAL A 70 28.18 -57.03 19.04
C VAL A 70 27.63 -55.64 18.71
N SER A 71 26.77 -55.56 17.70
CA SER A 71 26.13 -54.34 17.23
C SER A 71 24.66 -54.23 17.64
N SER A 72 24.20 -55.10 18.56
CA SER A 72 22.84 -55.07 19.12
C SER A 72 22.62 -54.00 20.16
N GLU A 73 21.38 -53.52 20.25
CA GLU A 73 20.99 -52.52 21.26
C GLU A 73 21.27 -53.02 22.67
N ALA A 74 21.11 -54.33 22.93
CA ALA A 74 21.41 -54.94 24.22
C ALA A 74 22.89 -54.81 24.59
N ILE A 75 23.81 -55.09 23.65
CA ILE A 75 25.26 -54.91 23.87
C ILE A 75 25.62 -53.42 24.00
N CYS A 76 25.02 -52.54 23.20
CA CYS A 76 25.22 -51.10 23.38
C CYS A 76 24.75 -50.63 24.77
N TYR A 77 23.62 -51.15 25.26
CA TYR A 77 23.08 -50.82 26.57
C TYR A 77 24.00 -51.24 27.71
N THR A 78 24.61 -52.43 27.62
CA THR A 78 25.56 -52.91 28.63
C THR A 78 26.83 -52.07 28.66
N CYS A 79 27.39 -51.63 27.54
CA CYS A 79 28.57 -50.75 27.57
C CYS A 79 28.26 -49.30 28.00
N HIS A 80 27.00 -48.87 27.84
CA HIS A 80 26.51 -47.58 28.32
C HIS A 80 26.18 -47.56 29.81
N ASP A 81 26.61 -48.56 30.59
CA ASP A 81 26.39 -48.65 32.03
C ASP A 81 27.42 -47.94 32.90
N GLY A 82 28.47 -47.39 32.27
CA GLY A 82 29.63 -46.82 32.95
C GLY A 82 30.93 -47.19 32.26
N TYR A 83 30.98 -48.33 31.55
CA TYR A 83 32.20 -48.81 30.89
C TYR A 83 32.74 -47.85 29.82
N VAL A 84 31.87 -47.29 28.97
CA VAL A 84 32.24 -46.19 28.04
C VAL A 84 31.88 -44.83 28.62
N LEU A 85 30.63 -44.72 29.08
CA LEU A 85 30.05 -43.59 29.80
C LEU A 85 28.65 -44.03 30.19
N ASP A 86 28.24 -43.86 31.46
CA ASP A 86 26.84 -44.09 31.81
C ASP A 86 25.96 -43.04 31.13
N SER A 87 25.27 -43.46 30.07
CA SER A 87 24.38 -42.60 29.30
C SER A 87 22.99 -43.19 29.14
N ARG A 88 22.68 -44.29 29.86
CA ARG A 88 21.36 -44.97 29.79
C ARG A 88 20.23 -44.00 30.12
N ALA A 89 20.43 -43.16 31.13
CA ALA A 89 19.48 -42.12 31.55
C ALA A 89 19.25 -41.01 30.51
N VAL A 90 20.03 -40.96 29.42
CA VAL A 90 19.90 -40.00 28.33
C VAL A 90 19.50 -40.70 27.02
N ALA A 91 20.19 -41.77 26.62
CA ALA A 91 19.96 -42.44 25.33
C ALA A 91 18.70 -43.32 25.31
N TRP A 92 18.31 -43.90 26.45
CA TRP A 92 17.12 -44.75 26.59
C TRP A 92 15.96 -44.07 27.33
N LYS A 93 16.12 -42.83 27.80
CA LYS A 93 15.08 -42.05 28.48
C LYS A 93 14.52 -40.98 27.53
N TYR A 94 13.20 -40.78 27.51
CA TYR A 94 12.49 -39.84 26.61
C TYR A 94 12.61 -40.19 25.11
N ASN A 95 12.47 -39.21 24.22
CA ASN A 95 12.48 -39.42 22.77
C ASN A 95 13.91 -39.58 22.26
N ARG A 96 14.09 -40.51 21.31
CA ARG A 96 15.35 -40.76 20.62
C ARG A 96 15.13 -40.86 19.12
N HIS A 97 16.21 -40.78 18.34
CA HIS A 97 16.14 -41.11 16.93
C HIS A 97 15.63 -42.55 16.77
N PRO A 98 14.59 -42.80 15.95
CA PRO A 98 14.07 -44.14 15.77
C PRO A 98 15.16 -45.11 15.28
N THR A 99 15.23 -46.27 15.92
CA THR A 99 16.08 -47.42 15.58
C THR A 99 15.19 -48.60 15.22
N PHE A 100 15.74 -49.56 14.47
CA PHE A 100 15.05 -50.71 13.89
C PHE A 100 13.85 -50.31 13.04
N VAL A 101 14.00 -49.21 12.29
CA VAL A 101 13.02 -48.74 11.32
C VAL A 101 13.68 -48.51 9.96
N LYS A 102 12.98 -48.89 8.89
CA LYS A 102 13.44 -48.60 7.54
C LYS A 102 13.44 -47.08 7.28
N PRO A 103 14.50 -46.52 6.68
CA PRO A 103 14.50 -45.12 6.26
C PRO A 103 13.28 -44.81 5.39
N SER A 104 12.61 -43.69 5.65
CA SER A 104 11.51 -43.24 4.78
C SER A 104 12.04 -42.83 3.41
N LYS A 105 11.17 -42.78 2.39
CA LYS A 105 11.48 -42.28 1.03
C LYS A 105 12.08 -40.86 0.95
N ASN A 106 12.05 -40.10 2.05
CA ASN A 106 12.61 -38.75 2.11
C ASN A 106 14.04 -38.70 2.67
N ILE A 107 14.56 -39.83 3.15
CA ILE A 107 15.89 -39.95 3.74
C ILE A 107 16.76 -40.78 2.80
N GLN A 108 17.97 -40.30 2.55
CA GLN A 108 18.95 -41.03 1.75
C GLN A 108 20.15 -41.34 2.63
N VAL A 109 20.32 -42.60 3.01
CA VAL A 109 21.46 -43.03 3.83
C VAL A 109 22.62 -43.35 2.89
N PRO A 110 23.79 -42.71 3.05
CA PRO A 110 24.96 -43.03 2.23
C PRO A 110 25.56 -44.38 2.62
N GLU A 111 26.25 -45.03 1.69
CA GLU A 111 26.78 -46.39 1.86
C GLU A 111 27.75 -46.52 3.05
N ASN A 112 28.49 -45.45 3.39
CA ASN A 112 29.40 -45.44 4.53
C ASN A 112 28.68 -45.43 5.90
N LEU A 113 27.36 -45.26 5.94
CA LEU A 113 26.53 -45.40 7.13
C LEU A 113 25.70 -46.69 6.99
N PRO A 114 26.16 -47.82 7.54
CA PRO A 114 25.57 -49.13 7.28
C PRO A 114 24.16 -49.23 7.88
N LEU A 115 23.27 -49.88 7.13
CA LEU A 115 21.97 -50.30 7.60
C LEU A 115 22.04 -51.73 8.14
N SER A 116 21.00 -52.13 8.86
CA SER A 116 20.86 -53.53 9.26
C SER A 116 20.69 -54.45 8.06
N VAL A 117 20.81 -55.77 8.28
CA VAL A 117 20.51 -56.78 7.25
C VAL A 117 19.07 -56.68 6.72
N LYS A 118 18.16 -56.07 7.49
CA LYS A 118 16.77 -55.79 7.09
C LYS A 118 16.60 -54.42 6.41
N GLY A 119 17.68 -53.68 6.21
CA GLY A 119 17.67 -52.31 5.66
C GLY A 119 17.16 -51.26 6.64
N GLU A 120 17.33 -51.47 7.95
CA GLU A 120 16.84 -50.56 9.00
C GLU A 120 17.96 -49.70 9.57
N ILE A 121 17.63 -48.48 10.02
CA ILE A 121 18.54 -47.66 10.85
C ILE A 121 18.66 -48.33 12.22
N TYR A 122 19.86 -48.46 12.76
CA TYR A 122 20.10 -48.96 14.11
C TYR A 122 21.29 -48.20 14.73
N CYS A 123 21.69 -48.53 15.97
CA CYS A 123 22.74 -47.81 16.69
C CYS A 123 24.05 -47.73 15.89
N GLY A 124 24.47 -48.83 15.27
CA GLY A 124 25.72 -48.89 14.50
C GLY A 124 25.70 -48.17 13.15
N THR A 125 24.55 -47.69 12.69
CA THR A 125 24.50 -46.78 11.53
C THR A 125 25.25 -45.50 11.83
N CYS A 126 25.05 -44.95 13.04
CA CYS A 126 25.72 -43.73 13.50
C CYS A 126 26.95 -44.00 14.37
N HIS A 127 26.95 -45.12 15.09
CA HIS A 127 28.00 -45.49 16.03
C HIS A 127 28.94 -46.56 15.48
N SER A 128 30.21 -46.49 15.87
CA SER A 128 31.21 -47.52 15.60
C SER A 128 32.33 -47.38 16.62
N ALA A 129 32.70 -48.49 17.26
CA ALA A 129 33.93 -48.55 18.08
C ALA A 129 35.20 -48.35 17.22
N HIS A 130 35.08 -48.53 15.91
CA HIS A 130 36.15 -48.35 14.91
C HIS A 130 35.90 -47.13 14.00
N GLY A 131 35.07 -46.19 14.44
CA GLY A 131 34.68 -45.03 13.62
C GLY A 131 35.78 -43.98 13.47
N LYS A 132 35.72 -43.15 12.42
CA LYS A 132 36.62 -41.99 12.26
C LYS A 132 36.46 -40.92 13.35
N GLY A 133 35.34 -40.95 14.05
CA GLY A 133 35.06 -40.11 15.21
C GLY A 133 35.30 -40.80 16.56
N ALA A 134 35.73 -42.07 16.56
CA ALA A 134 36.30 -42.70 17.74
C ALA A 134 37.55 -41.93 18.16
N ALA A 135 37.67 -41.63 19.45
CA ALA A 135 38.86 -40.95 19.96
C ALA A 135 40.09 -41.82 19.62
N PRO A 136 41.17 -41.25 19.06
CA PRO A 136 42.49 -41.87 19.15
C PRO A 136 42.93 -41.86 20.62
N HIS A 137 44.04 -42.52 20.89
CA HIS A 137 44.72 -42.69 22.19
C HIS A 137 45.07 -41.40 22.98
N ASP A 138 44.46 -40.24 22.67
CA ASP A 138 44.91 -38.91 23.07
C ASP A 138 43.84 -38.12 23.87
N ASP A 139 42.68 -38.73 24.21
CA ASP A 139 41.77 -38.18 25.23
C ASP A 139 42.32 -38.54 26.63
N PRO A 140 42.82 -37.58 27.44
CA PRO A 140 43.37 -37.85 28.76
C PRO A 140 42.32 -38.40 29.75
N MET A 141 41.03 -38.35 29.38
CA MET A 141 39.91 -38.85 30.18
C MET A 141 39.37 -40.21 29.72
N GLY A 142 39.93 -40.81 28.67
CA GLY A 142 39.59 -42.17 28.21
C GLY A 142 38.17 -42.35 27.68
N ARG A 143 37.46 -41.28 27.26
CA ARG A 143 36.06 -41.40 26.82
C ARG A 143 36.00 -41.72 25.32
N THR A 144 35.76 -42.98 24.98
CA THR A 144 35.56 -43.40 23.59
C THR A 144 34.27 -42.82 23.01
N SER A 145 34.40 -41.73 22.23
CA SER A 145 33.29 -41.22 21.41
C SER A 145 33.02 -42.19 20.26
N VAL A 146 32.20 -43.22 20.45
CA VAL A 146 31.93 -44.28 19.45
C VAL A 146 31.10 -43.81 18.23
N ILE A 147 31.38 -42.65 17.63
CA ILE A 147 30.65 -42.14 16.45
C ILE A 147 31.41 -42.46 15.15
N ARG A 148 30.68 -42.95 14.14
CA ARG A 148 31.24 -43.44 12.88
C ARG A 148 31.92 -42.33 12.08
N GLU A 149 31.32 -41.15 12.06
CA GLU A 149 31.82 -39.96 11.37
C GLU A 149 31.81 -38.76 12.32
N LYS A 150 32.78 -37.84 12.18
CA LYS A 150 32.82 -36.60 12.97
C LYS A 150 31.59 -35.75 12.66
N ASN A 151 30.81 -35.42 13.69
CA ASN A 151 29.57 -34.66 13.56
C ASN A 151 29.76 -33.16 13.90
N VAL A 152 30.62 -32.49 13.14
CA VAL A 152 30.85 -31.04 13.27
C VAL A 152 29.69 -30.29 12.63
N ASP A 153 29.07 -29.36 13.37
CA ASP A 153 27.95 -28.52 12.88
C ASP A 153 26.82 -29.31 12.19
N SER A 154 26.46 -30.46 12.78
CA SER A 154 25.45 -31.38 12.25
C SER A 154 25.78 -32.01 10.89
N SER A 155 27.05 -32.10 10.50
CA SER A 155 27.50 -32.73 9.24
C SER A 155 26.92 -34.14 9.05
N LEU A 156 26.91 -34.96 10.09
CA LEU A 156 26.36 -36.32 10.05
C LEU A 156 24.85 -36.31 9.76
N CYS A 157 24.11 -35.35 10.32
CA CYS A 157 22.68 -35.20 10.04
C CYS A 157 22.44 -34.83 8.57
N LYS A 158 23.26 -33.93 8.03
CA LYS A 158 23.17 -33.44 6.64
C LYS A 158 23.47 -34.54 5.61
N MET A 159 24.24 -35.56 5.98
CA MET A 159 24.51 -36.73 5.11
C MET A 159 23.22 -37.46 4.72
N CYS A 160 22.29 -37.61 5.68
CA CYS A 160 21.04 -38.36 5.51
C CYS A 160 19.81 -37.47 5.24
N HIS A 161 19.71 -36.33 5.93
CA HIS A 161 18.59 -35.38 5.84
C HIS A 161 18.85 -34.29 4.79
N ARG A 162 19.26 -34.69 3.59
CA ARG A 162 19.72 -33.77 2.52
C ARG A 162 18.67 -32.73 2.15
N LYS A 163 17.40 -33.12 2.08
CA LYS A 163 16.28 -32.22 1.73
C LYS A 163 16.05 -31.16 2.81
N GLU A 164 16.09 -31.53 4.08
CA GLU A 164 15.99 -30.58 5.19
C GLU A 164 17.24 -29.70 5.33
N ALA A 165 18.43 -30.24 5.01
CA ALA A 165 19.69 -29.49 5.02
C ALA A 165 19.74 -28.42 3.92
N ASP A 166 19.20 -28.70 2.73
CA ASP A 166 19.03 -27.72 1.65
C ASP A 166 17.80 -26.85 1.90
N TYR A 167 17.88 -26.02 2.93
CA TYR A 167 16.79 -25.12 3.32
C TYR A 167 16.47 -24.08 2.23
N LYS A 168 17.44 -23.68 1.40
CA LYS A 168 17.24 -22.70 0.34
C LYS A 168 16.29 -23.24 -0.74
N ARG A 169 16.49 -24.49 -1.15
CA ARG A 169 15.64 -25.18 -2.13
C ARG A 169 14.31 -25.64 -1.53
N SER A 170 14.31 -26.09 -0.28
CA SER A 170 13.11 -26.62 0.39
C SER A 170 12.28 -25.57 1.14
N ASN A 171 12.65 -24.29 1.02
CA ASN A 171 12.08 -23.18 1.77
C ASN A 171 12.05 -23.42 3.29
N GLY A 172 13.10 -24.04 3.82
CA GLY A 172 13.25 -24.35 5.23
C GLY A 172 13.82 -23.18 6.05
N HIS A 173 13.84 -23.38 7.37
CA HIS A 173 14.43 -22.45 8.32
C HIS A 173 15.92 -22.29 8.00
N PRO A 174 16.46 -21.06 7.95
CA PRO A 174 17.87 -20.85 7.66
C PRO A 174 18.76 -21.62 8.62
N LEU A 175 19.65 -22.44 8.04
CA LEU A 175 20.75 -23.10 8.72
C LEU A 175 22.06 -22.38 8.38
N ASP A 176 23.06 -22.58 9.23
CA ASP A 176 24.40 -21.99 9.10
C ASP A 176 24.39 -20.43 9.09
N SER A 177 23.30 -19.82 9.56
CA SER A 177 23.15 -18.37 9.72
C SER A 177 23.59 -17.93 11.12
N THR A 178 24.21 -16.75 11.20
CA THR A 178 24.63 -16.07 12.43
C THR A 178 23.85 -14.77 12.67
N ALA A 179 22.70 -14.61 12.00
CA ALA A 179 21.95 -13.36 11.97
C ALA A 179 21.30 -12.96 13.30
N LEU A 180 21.15 -13.89 14.23
CA LEU A 180 20.58 -13.65 15.56
C LEU A 180 21.50 -14.22 16.63
N GLU A 181 21.56 -13.54 17.78
CA GLU A 181 22.19 -14.11 18.96
C GLU A 181 21.38 -15.31 19.48
N LEU A 182 22.06 -16.43 19.71
CA LEU A 182 21.42 -17.64 20.21
C LEU A 182 21.38 -17.62 21.74
N PRO A 183 20.18 -17.67 22.36
CA PRO A 183 20.03 -17.55 23.79
C PRO A 183 20.58 -18.77 24.53
N ASP A 184 21.23 -18.54 25.67
CA ASP A 184 21.84 -19.61 26.46
C ASP A 184 20.85 -20.65 26.98
N GLU A 185 19.60 -20.23 27.18
CA GLU A 185 18.49 -21.11 27.53
C GLU A 185 18.34 -22.27 26.53
N LEU A 186 18.57 -22.04 25.23
CA LEU A 186 18.49 -23.07 24.20
C LEU A 186 19.45 -24.23 24.48
N PHE A 187 20.66 -23.93 24.95
CA PHE A 187 21.68 -24.92 25.25
C PHE A 187 21.44 -25.60 26.61
N ARG A 188 20.88 -24.87 27.59
CA ARG A 188 20.41 -25.45 28.86
C ARG A 188 19.30 -26.49 28.64
N MET A 189 18.47 -26.31 27.61
CA MET A 189 17.43 -27.28 27.21
C MET A 189 17.99 -28.50 26.46
N GLY A 190 19.28 -28.55 26.18
CA GLY A 190 19.95 -29.68 25.53
C GLY A 190 20.29 -29.47 24.05
N GLY A 191 20.13 -28.25 23.53
CA GLY A 191 20.69 -27.85 22.24
C GLY A 191 22.23 -27.84 22.28
N LYS A 192 22.87 -27.98 21.12
CA LYS A 192 24.34 -27.90 20.98
C LYS A 192 24.75 -26.62 20.29
N ARG A 193 25.83 -26.01 20.80
CA ARG A 193 26.52 -24.89 20.15
C ARG A 193 27.26 -25.41 18.93
N ALA A 194 27.23 -24.63 17.86
CA ALA A 194 28.05 -24.85 16.68
C ALA A 194 29.51 -24.42 16.95
N SER A 195 30.40 -24.75 16.02
CA SER A 195 31.81 -24.33 16.02
C SER A 195 31.97 -22.81 16.03
N LYS A 196 31.08 -22.09 15.32
CA LYS A 196 31.02 -20.63 15.31
C LYS A 196 29.89 -20.13 16.22
N ARG A 197 30.15 -19.06 16.97
CA ARG A 197 29.14 -18.40 17.81
C ARG A 197 27.92 -18.02 16.97
N ASN A 198 26.73 -18.16 17.55
CA ASN A 198 25.43 -17.81 16.97
C ASN A 198 25.02 -18.58 15.70
N LYS A 199 25.80 -19.56 15.26
CA LYS A 199 25.48 -20.36 14.08
C LYS A 199 24.38 -21.38 14.39
N VAL A 200 23.25 -21.28 13.70
CA VAL A 200 22.13 -22.24 13.82
C VAL A 200 22.45 -23.54 13.09
N ILE A 201 22.34 -24.67 13.79
CA ILE A 201 22.54 -26.02 13.26
C ILE A 201 21.37 -26.94 13.63
N CYS A 202 21.30 -28.14 13.06
CA CYS A 202 20.22 -29.09 13.35
C CYS A 202 20.12 -29.39 14.85
N GLN A 203 21.28 -29.57 15.49
CA GLN A 203 21.39 -29.85 16.92
C GLN A 203 21.08 -28.64 17.83
N SER A 204 20.85 -27.44 17.27
CA SER A 204 20.31 -26.32 18.03
C SER A 204 18.86 -26.57 18.42
N CYS A 205 18.09 -27.26 17.57
CA CYS A 205 16.67 -27.58 17.80
C CYS A 205 16.42 -29.05 18.17
N HIS A 206 17.26 -29.95 17.66
CA HIS A 206 17.08 -31.39 17.80
C HIS A 206 18.12 -32.02 18.73
N LYS A 207 17.71 -33.05 19.46
CA LYS A 207 18.57 -33.86 20.32
C LYS A 207 18.32 -35.33 20.06
N VAL A 208 19.30 -35.99 19.43
CA VAL A 208 19.20 -37.40 18.97
C VAL A 208 18.88 -38.36 20.11
N HIS A 209 19.40 -38.09 21.31
CA HIS A 209 19.24 -38.92 22.51
C HIS A 209 18.60 -38.11 23.64
N GLY A 210 17.48 -38.58 24.19
CA GLY A 210 16.83 -37.98 25.34
C GLY A 210 16.27 -36.58 25.10
N ALA A 211 15.63 -36.41 23.96
CA ALA A 211 14.83 -35.23 23.63
C ALA A 211 13.52 -35.21 24.42
N ARG A 212 13.22 -34.09 25.06
CA ARG A 212 11.96 -33.91 25.80
C ARG A 212 10.76 -33.72 24.89
N GLY A 213 10.96 -33.12 23.73
CA GLY A 213 9.89 -32.90 22.75
C GLY A 213 9.75 -34.04 21.73
N LYS A 214 8.53 -34.19 21.19
CA LYS A 214 8.25 -35.08 20.06
C LYS A 214 9.15 -34.73 18.86
N LYS A 215 9.39 -35.71 17.98
CA LYS A 215 10.30 -35.55 16.81
C LYS A 215 11.69 -35.06 17.22
N ILE A 216 12.17 -35.59 18.34
CA ILE A 216 13.49 -35.35 18.92
C ILE A 216 13.83 -33.87 19.15
N LEU A 217 12.85 -33.03 19.50
CA LEU A 217 13.08 -31.63 19.83
C LEU A 217 13.63 -31.47 21.26
N VAL A 218 14.50 -30.47 21.46
CA VAL A 218 15.09 -30.17 22.78
C VAL A 218 14.04 -29.83 23.85
N ILE A 219 12.90 -29.28 23.44
CA ILE A 219 11.74 -28.94 24.29
C ILE A 219 10.44 -29.36 23.59
N ASP A 220 9.39 -29.63 24.38
CA ASP A 220 8.04 -29.76 23.84
C ASP A 220 7.56 -28.43 23.22
N ASN A 221 7.04 -28.51 22.00
CA ASN A 221 6.79 -27.34 21.16
C ASN A 221 5.29 -27.12 20.88
N LYS A 222 4.38 -27.67 21.69
CA LYS A 222 2.92 -27.50 21.53
C LYS A 222 2.48 -26.04 21.48
N ASP A 223 3.13 -25.14 22.23
CA ASP A 223 2.86 -23.69 22.22
C ASP A 223 3.96 -22.88 21.52
N SER A 224 4.62 -23.47 20.51
CA SER A 224 5.75 -22.87 19.81
C SER A 224 6.86 -22.36 20.76
N LYS A 225 7.04 -23.02 21.92
CA LYS A 225 8.02 -22.63 22.97
C LYS A 225 9.44 -22.51 22.40
N LEU A 226 9.85 -23.45 21.55
CA LEU A 226 11.17 -23.43 20.92
C LEU A 226 11.37 -22.21 20.01
N CYS A 227 10.35 -21.85 19.23
CA CYS A 227 10.41 -20.69 18.33
C CYS A 227 10.54 -19.39 19.15
N ARG A 228 9.79 -19.30 20.24
CA ARG A 228 9.74 -18.12 21.12
C ARG A 228 11.02 -17.93 21.93
N THR A 229 11.89 -18.93 22.05
CA THR A 229 13.20 -18.77 22.68
C THR A 229 14.04 -17.73 21.92
N CYS A 230 14.02 -17.76 20.59
CA CYS A 230 14.76 -16.78 19.76
C CYS A 230 13.86 -15.65 19.20
N HIS A 231 12.63 -15.97 18.79
CA HIS A 231 11.70 -15.02 18.16
C HIS A 231 10.79 -14.34 19.19
N VAL A 232 11.39 -13.56 20.09
CA VAL A 232 10.69 -12.95 21.24
C VAL A 232 9.68 -11.88 20.83
N LYS A 233 9.95 -11.15 19.74
CA LYS A 233 9.10 -10.05 19.25
C LYS A 233 7.79 -10.52 18.63
N GLN A 234 7.68 -11.81 18.27
CA GLN A 234 6.50 -12.39 17.62
C GLN A 234 5.53 -13.03 18.62
N ARG A 235 5.82 -12.96 19.93
CA ARG A 235 5.01 -13.57 20.99
C ARG A 235 3.63 -12.91 21.13
N ASP A 236 3.47 -11.68 20.65
CA ASP A 236 2.22 -10.91 20.77
C ASP A 236 1.11 -11.40 19.82
N LEU A 237 1.42 -12.35 18.94
CA LEU A 237 0.44 -13.10 18.14
C LEU A 237 -0.46 -14.00 19.00
N ILE A 238 0.01 -14.46 20.16
CA ILE A 238 -0.65 -15.47 20.99
C ILE A 238 -1.94 -14.90 21.59
N ASP A 239 -2.98 -15.73 21.63
CA ASP A 239 -4.31 -15.39 22.13
C ASP A 239 -5.07 -14.32 21.33
N THR A 240 -4.53 -13.93 20.17
CA THR A 240 -5.18 -13.02 19.21
C THR A 240 -6.06 -13.77 18.20
N LYS A 241 -6.80 -13.04 17.33
CA LYS A 241 -7.54 -13.64 16.20
C LYS A 241 -6.67 -14.49 15.26
N HIS A 242 -5.38 -14.20 15.16
CA HIS A 242 -4.43 -14.96 14.34
C HIS A 242 -3.73 -16.10 15.10
N ASP A 243 -4.07 -16.33 16.37
CA ASP A 243 -3.76 -17.61 17.02
C ASP A 243 -4.75 -18.67 16.53
N LEU A 244 -4.42 -19.28 15.39
CA LEU A 244 -5.31 -20.21 14.70
C LEU A 244 -5.60 -21.49 15.47
N ARG A 245 -4.91 -21.75 16.59
CA ARG A 245 -5.30 -22.81 17.52
C ARG A 245 -6.65 -22.53 18.16
N LEU A 246 -7.00 -21.26 18.34
CA LEU A 246 -8.22 -20.81 19.00
C LEU A 246 -9.34 -20.60 17.99
N THR A 247 -9.02 -20.03 16.83
CA THR A 247 -10.02 -19.64 15.84
C THR A 247 -10.28 -20.72 14.78
N MET A 248 -9.31 -21.62 14.55
CA MET A 248 -9.40 -22.68 13.52
C MET A 248 -8.72 -24.00 13.97
N PRO A 249 -9.07 -24.57 15.14
CA PRO A 249 -8.32 -25.66 15.78
C PRO A 249 -8.19 -26.94 14.94
N ASP A 250 -9.20 -27.27 14.15
CA ASP A 250 -9.29 -28.51 13.36
C ASP A 250 -8.73 -28.41 11.95
N GLU A 251 -8.47 -27.18 11.48
CA GLU A 251 -7.81 -26.95 10.20
C GLU A 251 -6.44 -27.61 10.18
N LYS A 252 -5.94 -27.89 8.98
CA LYS A 252 -4.65 -28.56 8.80
C LYS A 252 -3.67 -27.66 8.07
N ASN A 253 -2.40 -27.70 8.50
CA ASN A 253 -1.32 -27.12 7.73
C ASN A 253 -0.89 -28.04 6.57
N ILE A 254 0.07 -27.63 5.76
CA ILE A 254 0.58 -28.37 4.59
C ILE A 254 1.15 -29.76 4.93
N LYS A 255 1.42 -30.03 6.21
CA LYS A 255 1.86 -31.34 6.71
C LYS A 255 0.70 -32.22 7.22
N GLY A 256 -0.55 -31.81 7.01
CA GLY A 256 -1.74 -32.53 7.43
C GLY A 256 -1.99 -32.52 8.94
N ARG A 257 -1.30 -31.67 9.70
CA ARG A 257 -1.42 -31.59 11.17
C ARG A 257 -2.45 -30.55 11.57
N LYS A 258 -3.29 -30.88 12.56
CA LYS A 258 -4.28 -29.97 13.13
C LYS A 258 -3.60 -28.73 13.72
N LEU A 259 -4.17 -27.54 13.53
CA LEU A 259 -3.55 -26.29 13.99
C LEU A 259 -3.39 -26.28 15.52
N SER A 260 -4.39 -26.79 16.23
CA SER A 260 -4.38 -27.04 17.69
C SER A 260 -3.18 -27.84 18.21
N GLU A 261 -2.52 -28.64 17.36
CA GLU A 261 -1.36 -29.46 17.73
C GLU A 261 -0.01 -28.89 17.27
N THR A 262 -0.02 -27.81 16.48
CA THR A 262 1.18 -27.26 15.83
C THR A 262 1.76 -26.05 16.55
N GLY A 263 1.02 -25.47 17.48
CA GLY A 263 1.38 -24.21 18.14
C GLY A 263 0.93 -22.99 17.34
N PRO A 264 0.93 -21.80 17.96
CA PRO A 264 0.46 -20.56 17.33
C PRO A 264 1.27 -20.22 16.07
N CYS A 265 2.59 -20.44 16.09
CA CYS A 265 3.44 -20.20 14.93
C CYS A 265 3.34 -21.33 13.89
N GLY A 266 3.09 -22.57 14.33
CA GLY A 266 3.07 -23.76 13.47
C GLY A 266 1.90 -23.82 12.48
N ALA A 267 0.89 -22.98 12.72
CA ALA A 267 -0.24 -22.81 11.83
C ALA A 267 0.11 -22.07 10.54
N CYS A 268 1.02 -21.10 10.63
CA CYS A 268 1.46 -20.27 9.51
C CYS A 268 2.88 -20.64 9.03
N HIS A 269 3.72 -21.16 9.92
CA HIS A 269 5.13 -21.44 9.67
C HIS A 269 5.52 -22.90 9.92
N THR A 270 6.21 -23.52 8.96
CA THR A 270 6.81 -24.84 9.10
C THR A 270 8.32 -24.78 8.86
N PRO A 271 9.16 -25.14 9.84
CA PRO A 271 10.62 -25.02 9.72
C PRO A 271 11.24 -25.84 8.58
N HIS A 272 10.55 -26.89 8.12
CA HIS A 272 11.07 -27.76 7.05
C HIS A 272 9.97 -27.97 6.02
N ARG A 273 10.33 -28.00 4.73
CA ARG A 273 9.42 -28.29 3.60
C ARG A 273 8.18 -27.38 3.61
N ALA A 274 8.42 -26.07 3.63
CA ALA A 274 7.37 -25.08 3.51
C ALA A 274 6.91 -24.93 2.06
N ALA A 275 5.70 -24.40 1.87
CA ALA A 275 5.14 -24.14 0.54
C ALA A 275 5.90 -23.04 -0.21
N GLY A 276 6.53 -22.11 0.52
CA GLY A 276 7.25 -20.98 -0.02
C GLY A 276 8.13 -20.32 1.02
N LYS A 277 8.69 -19.15 0.67
CA LYS A 277 9.50 -18.32 1.58
C LYS A 277 8.73 -17.98 2.87
N LYS A 278 9.46 -17.45 3.85
CA LYS A 278 8.94 -17.18 5.21
C LYS A 278 8.33 -18.40 5.88
N LEU A 279 8.77 -19.61 5.49
CA LEU A 279 8.33 -20.87 6.08
C LEU A 279 6.83 -21.15 5.91
N TRP A 280 6.17 -20.58 4.89
CA TRP A 280 4.72 -20.63 4.79
C TRP A 280 4.15 -22.06 4.81
N ALA A 281 3.21 -22.31 5.73
CA ALA A 281 2.72 -23.63 6.07
C ALA A 281 1.39 -23.99 5.40
N ARG A 282 0.98 -23.28 4.36
CA ARG A 282 -0.25 -23.54 3.60
C ARG A 282 0.04 -23.53 2.09
N PRO A 283 -0.71 -24.27 1.26
CA PRO A 283 -0.55 -24.21 -0.19
C PRO A 283 -0.78 -22.79 -0.71
N LEU A 284 0.13 -22.25 -1.52
CA LEU A 284 -0.05 -20.96 -2.19
C LEU A 284 -0.84 -21.16 -3.49
N LYS A 285 -1.83 -20.29 -3.75
CA LYS A 285 -2.54 -20.25 -5.03
C LYS A 285 -1.73 -19.44 -6.06
N GLN A 286 -2.22 -19.40 -7.30
CA GLN A 286 -1.66 -18.56 -8.35
C GLN A 286 -1.75 -17.07 -7.98
N GLY A 287 -0.76 -16.28 -8.39
CA GLY A 287 -0.67 -14.84 -8.12
C GLY A 287 0.65 -14.47 -7.42
N ASN A 288 0.73 -13.25 -6.87
CA ASN A 288 1.91 -12.81 -6.13
C ASN A 288 2.04 -13.61 -4.81
N PRO A 289 3.15 -14.36 -4.59
CA PRO A 289 3.30 -15.22 -3.41
C PRO A 289 3.19 -14.47 -2.07
N ALA A 290 3.67 -13.22 -1.99
CA ALA A 290 3.58 -12.42 -0.77
C ALA A 290 2.12 -12.09 -0.39
N SER A 291 1.30 -11.67 -1.37
CA SER A 291 -0.14 -11.44 -1.15
C SER A 291 -0.88 -12.75 -0.88
N GLN A 292 -0.51 -13.83 -1.57
CA GLN A 292 -1.18 -15.12 -1.45
C GLN A 292 -1.09 -15.71 -0.05
N MET A 293 -0.06 -15.39 0.74
CA MET A 293 0.00 -15.78 2.16
C MET A 293 -1.28 -15.36 2.91
N CYS A 294 -1.73 -14.13 2.74
CA CYS A 294 -2.96 -13.64 3.37
C CYS A 294 -4.22 -14.20 2.68
N LEU A 295 -4.22 -14.19 1.34
CA LEU A 295 -5.40 -14.57 0.54
C LEU A 295 -5.75 -16.05 0.63
N THR A 296 -4.84 -16.92 1.09
CA THR A 296 -5.18 -18.32 1.41
C THR A 296 -6.28 -18.47 2.45
N CYS A 297 -6.48 -17.45 3.31
CA CYS A 297 -7.53 -17.40 4.32
C CYS A 297 -8.50 -16.24 4.10
N HIS A 298 -8.01 -15.08 3.64
CA HIS A 298 -8.79 -13.85 3.47
C HIS A 298 -9.35 -13.63 2.06
N GLY A 299 -9.02 -14.50 1.09
CA GLY A 299 -9.56 -14.41 -0.27
C GLY A 299 -11.04 -14.78 -0.36
N ASP A 300 -11.75 -14.13 -1.27
CA ASP A 300 -13.21 -14.28 -1.48
C ASP A 300 -13.61 -15.71 -1.88
N ASP A 301 -12.67 -16.45 -2.47
CA ASP A 301 -12.84 -17.82 -2.96
C ASP A 301 -12.54 -18.89 -1.90
N THR A 302 -12.40 -18.52 -0.63
CA THR A 302 -12.13 -19.48 0.44
C THR A 302 -13.40 -19.88 1.21
N GLY A 303 -13.46 -21.11 1.74
CA GLY A 303 -14.58 -21.59 2.55
C GLY A 303 -14.58 -21.08 4.01
N TYR A 304 -13.63 -20.21 4.37
CA TYR A 304 -13.43 -19.77 5.75
C TYR A 304 -14.35 -18.62 6.14
N LYS A 305 -14.87 -18.64 7.37
CA LYS A 305 -15.61 -17.51 7.96
C LYS A 305 -14.66 -16.39 8.45
N ALA A 306 -13.70 -16.01 7.63
CA ALA A 306 -12.74 -14.95 7.90
C ALA A 306 -13.18 -13.64 7.22
N LYS A 307 -12.75 -12.50 7.77
CA LYS A 307 -12.98 -11.19 7.12
C LYS A 307 -12.36 -11.19 5.72
N ARG A 308 -13.15 -10.76 4.74
CA ARG A 308 -12.75 -10.61 3.34
C ARG A 308 -12.20 -9.23 3.06
N ILE A 309 -11.46 -9.12 1.97
CA ILE A 309 -11.07 -7.81 1.44
C ILE A 309 -12.18 -7.21 0.58
N GLY A 310 -12.96 -8.03 -0.13
CA GLY A 310 -14.04 -7.59 -1.00
C GLY A 310 -13.56 -6.98 -2.32
N LYS A 311 -14.49 -6.86 -3.27
CA LYS A 311 -14.24 -6.41 -4.66
C LYS A 311 -13.56 -5.04 -4.73
N TYR A 312 -14.10 -4.07 -3.99
CA TYR A 312 -13.57 -2.71 -3.93
C TYR A 312 -12.62 -2.60 -2.73
N SER A 313 -11.34 -2.74 -3.04
CA SER A 313 -10.25 -2.74 -2.06
C SER A 313 -9.09 -1.88 -2.53
N HIS A 314 -8.28 -1.41 -1.57
CA HIS A 314 -7.02 -0.76 -1.85
C HIS A 314 -6.13 -1.69 -2.69
N PRO A 315 -5.58 -1.20 -3.82
CA PRO A 315 -4.81 -2.04 -4.71
C PRO A 315 -3.51 -2.52 -4.06
N ILE A 316 -3.13 -3.77 -4.36
CA ILE A 316 -1.90 -4.42 -3.91
C ILE A 316 -1.13 -4.96 -5.13
N ASN A 317 0.13 -5.37 -4.93
CA ASN A 317 1.04 -5.78 -6.01
C ASN A 317 1.31 -4.68 -7.05
N MET A 318 1.21 -3.43 -6.59
CA MET A 318 1.46 -2.21 -7.35
C MET A 318 2.72 -1.52 -6.83
N LYS A 319 3.44 -0.83 -7.71
CA LYS A 319 4.49 0.09 -7.27
C LYS A 319 3.83 1.36 -6.71
N PRO A 320 4.42 2.01 -5.71
CA PRO A 320 4.04 3.36 -5.33
C PRO A 320 4.21 4.33 -6.50
N VAL A 321 3.53 5.47 -6.42
CA VAL A 321 3.71 6.57 -7.37
C VAL A 321 5.15 7.09 -7.25
N ALA A 322 5.79 7.46 -8.37
CA ALA A 322 7.24 7.67 -8.47
C ALA A 322 7.81 8.77 -7.56
N GLU A 323 6.97 9.66 -7.03
CA GLU A 323 7.36 10.78 -6.16
C GLU A 323 7.19 10.49 -4.66
N THR A 324 6.73 9.28 -4.30
CA THR A 324 6.51 8.91 -2.90
C THR A 324 7.76 8.28 -2.30
N THR A 325 8.48 9.02 -1.45
CA THR A 325 9.48 8.41 -0.54
C THR A 325 8.74 7.66 0.54
N ILE A 326 8.77 6.32 0.50
CA ILE A 326 8.10 5.50 1.52
C ILE A 326 9.03 5.27 2.70
N PRO A 327 8.66 5.70 3.93
CA PRO A 327 9.48 5.46 5.10
C PRO A 327 9.52 3.98 5.46
N GLY A 328 10.61 3.58 6.14
CA GLY A 328 10.84 2.18 6.52
C GLY A 328 9.76 1.55 7.42
N VAL A 329 8.88 2.37 8.00
CA VAL A 329 7.73 1.91 8.80
C VAL A 329 6.64 1.24 7.96
N LEU A 330 6.47 1.63 6.68
CA LEU A 330 5.58 0.98 5.71
C LEU A 330 6.41 0.31 4.61
N PRO A 331 7.11 -0.80 4.92
CA PRO A 331 8.04 -1.40 3.97
C PRO A 331 7.33 -1.92 2.71
N LEU A 332 8.04 -1.81 1.59
CA LEU A 332 7.68 -2.49 0.35
C LEU A 332 8.27 -3.89 0.30
N PHE A 333 7.69 -4.74 -0.54
CA PHE A 333 8.05 -6.15 -0.59
C PHE A 333 8.24 -6.66 -2.03
N SER A 334 9.24 -7.52 -2.20
CA SER A 334 9.37 -8.37 -3.39
C SER A 334 8.30 -9.45 -3.41
N ALA A 335 8.13 -10.10 -4.56
CA ALA A 335 7.13 -11.18 -4.75
C ALA A 335 7.33 -12.36 -3.79
N ASP A 336 8.56 -12.56 -3.29
CA ASP A 336 8.91 -13.62 -2.36
C ASP A 336 8.68 -13.24 -0.86
N GLY A 337 8.15 -12.04 -0.61
CA GLY A 337 7.83 -11.53 0.72
C GLY A 337 9.04 -10.99 1.49
N ALA A 338 10.21 -10.86 0.87
CA ALA A 338 11.32 -10.10 1.46
C ALA A 338 11.05 -8.59 1.37
N THR A 339 11.51 -7.84 2.37
CA THR A 339 11.47 -6.38 2.34
C THR A 339 12.42 -5.88 1.26
N ASN A 340 11.95 -5.00 0.38
CA ASN A 340 12.74 -4.43 -0.70
C ASN A 340 12.25 -2.99 -0.95
N PRO A 341 13.11 -1.96 -0.83
CA PRO A 341 12.75 -0.57 -1.14
C PRO A 341 12.22 -0.34 -2.56
N GLU A 342 12.61 -1.17 -3.53
CA GLU A 342 12.10 -1.14 -4.91
C GLU A 342 10.91 -2.10 -5.13
N GLY A 343 10.41 -2.66 -4.04
CA GLY A 343 9.32 -3.63 -4.03
C GLY A 343 7.97 -3.00 -4.39
N LYS A 344 6.92 -3.77 -4.13
CA LYS A 344 5.54 -3.37 -4.36
C LYS A 344 4.79 -3.31 -3.03
N VAL A 345 3.70 -2.55 -3.01
CA VAL A 345 2.76 -2.54 -1.88
C VAL A 345 2.13 -3.93 -1.77
N GLN A 346 2.18 -4.52 -0.57
CA GLN A 346 1.56 -5.81 -0.25
C GLN A 346 0.73 -5.67 1.03
N CYS A 347 -0.03 -6.69 1.40
CA CYS A 347 -0.80 -6.70 2.66
C CYS A 347 0.08 -6.34 3.88
N PHE A 348 1.31 -6.87 3.91
CA PHE A 348 2.26 -6.63 4.99
C PHE A 348 2.89 -5.23 4.98
N THR A 349 2.62 -4.39 3.98
CA THR A 349 3.03 -2.97 3.97
C THR A 349 2.25 -2.22 5.04
N CYS A 350 0.94 -2.41 5.11
CA CYS A 350 0.08 -1.79 6.12
C CYS A 350 -0.08 -2.66 7.37
N HIS A 351 -0.07 -3.99 7.23
CA HIS A 351 -0.28 -4.90 8.35
C HIS A 351 1.01 -5.55 8.89
N ASN A 352 1.06 -5.72 10.20
CA ASN A 352 1.99 -6.58 10.91
C ASN A 352 1.20 -7.59 11.75
N ILE A 353 0.99 -8.79 11.20
CA ILE A 353 0.23 -9.88 11.85
C ILE A 353 0.74 -10.29 13.23
N HIS A 354 1.96 -9.91 13.61
CA HIS A 354 2.57 -10.26 14.90
C HIS A 354 2.36 -9.19 15.98
N ARG A 355 1.72 -8.07 15.66
CA ARG A 355 1.47 -6.96 16.59
C ARG A 355 0.08 -6.40 16.33
N TRP A 356 -0.81 -6.51 17.31
CA TRP A 356 -2.19 -6.02 17.21
C TRP A 356 -2.28 -4.49 17.12
N ASP A 357 -1.67 -3.79 18.06
CA ASP A 357 -1.76 -2.34 18.21
C ASP A 357 -0.37 -1.68 18.01
N PRO A 358 -0.23 -0.77 17.04
CA PRO A 358 1.03 -0.08 16.79
C PRO A 358 1.41 0.95 17.86
N SER A 359 0.42 1.48 18.58
CA SER A 359 0.58 2.57 19.57
C SER A 359 0.68 2.05 21.00
N SER A 360 0.19 0.84 21.28
CA SER A 360 0.23 0.22 22.61
C SER A 360 0.69 -1.24 22.57
N PRO A 361 1.99 -1.54 22.82
CA PRO A 361 2.51 -2.90 22.81
C PRO A 361 1.88 -3.85 23.84
N THR A 362 1.28 -3.31 24.91
CA THR A 362 0.56 -4.10 25.92
C THR A 362 -0.84 -4.48 25.45
N ASN A 363 -1.44 -3.73 24.52
CA ASN A 363 -2.70 -4.07 23.88
C ASN A 363 -2.47 -5.12 22.78
N LYS A 364 -2.67 -6.38 23.12
CA LYS A 364 -2.55 -7.50 22.18
C LYS A 364 -3.88 -7.83 21.50
N GLY A 365 -4.95 -7.12 21.85
CA GLY A 365 -6.31 -7.50 21.50
C GLY A 365 -6.67 -8.86 22.13
N GLY A 366 -7.49 -9.62 21.41
CA GLY A 366 -7.89 -10.96 21.81
C GLY A 366 -8.63 -11.65 20.68
N LYS A 367 -8.85 -12.97 20.79
CA LYS A 367 -9.59 -13.75 19.78
C LYS A 367 -10.99 -13.19 19.46
N ASP A 368 -11.63 -12.55 20.44
CA ASP A 368 -13.00 -12.00 20.31
C ASP A 368 -13.02 -10.47 20.20
N VAL A 369 -11.86 -9.81 20.29
CA VAL A 369 -11.75 -8.34 20.27
C VAL A 369 -11.76 -7.85 18.83
N GLU A 370 -12.77 -7.05 18.47
CA GLU A 370 -12.83 -6.40 17.18
C GLU A 370 -12.05 -5.09 17.18
N GLY A 371 -11.33 -4.83 16.09
CA GLY A 371 -10.50 -3.65 15.96
C GLY A 371 -11.11 -2.58 15.06
N ASP A 372 -10.45 -1.42 15.06
CA ASP A 372 -10.76 -0.27 14.21
C ASP A 372 -9.53 0.13 13.38
N SER A 373 -9.52 1.35 12.83
CA SER A 373 -8.42 1.83 12.00
C SER A 373 -7.19 2.32 12.79
N SER A 374 -7.23 2.30 14.12
CA SER A 374 -6.06 2.59 14.96
C SER A 374 -5.24 1.33 15.32
N ASN A 375 -5.86 0.15 15.25
CA ASN A 375 -5.26 -1.13 15.63
C ASN A 375 -5.43 -2.18 14.53
N SER A 376 -6.06 -3.34 14.75
CA SER A 376 -6.30 -4.35 13.70
C SER A 376 -5.04 -4.84 12.96
N PHE A 377 -3.95 -5.03 13.72
CA PHE A 377 -2.65 -5.43 13.19
C PHE A 377 -1.98 -4.40 12.27
N LEU A 378 -2.31 -3.10 12.36
CA LEU A 378 -1.68 -2.08 11.53
C LEU A 378 -0.24 -1.77 11.95
N ARG A 379 0.57 -1.30 10.99
CA ARG A 379 1.93 -0.79 11.22
C ARG A 379 1.94 0.61 11.79
N LEU A 380 0.99 1.42 11.35
CA LEU A 380 0.72 2.77 11.83
C LEU A 380 -0.78 2.88 12.12
N PRO A 381 -1.17 3.57 13.19
CA PRO A 381 -2.57 3.90 13.41
C PRO A 381 -3.07 4.84 12.31
N ASN A 382 -4.35 4.75 11.99
CA ASN A 382 -5.05 5.74 11.19
C ASN A 382 -6.07 6.47 12.08
N SER A 383 -5.57 7.44 12.85
CA SER A 383 -6.35 8.27 13.77
C SER A 383 -6.61 9.66 13.14
N SER A 384 -6.83 10.70 13.96
CA SER A 384 -7.15 12.06 13.52
C SER A 384 -6.10 12.70 12.60
N ASP A 385 -4.85 12.23 12.66
CA ASP A 385 -3.75 12.71 11.81
C ASP A 385 -3.67 11.98 10.45
N SER A 386 -4.47 10.92 10.24
CA SER A 386 -4.41 10.04 9.06
C SER A 386 -2.99 9.56 8.72
N GLY A 387 -2.15 9.34 9.75
CA GLY A 387 -0.72 9.04 9.58
C GLY A 387 -0.46 7.91 8.58
N LEU A 388 -1.20 6.80 8.69
CA LEU A 388 -1.08 5.66 7.79
C LEU A 388 -1.22 6.02 6.30
N CYS A 389 -2.21 6.84 5.94
CA CYS A 389 -2.49 7.20 4.55
C CYS A 389 -1.50 8.25 4.02
N LEU A 390 -1.18 9.25 4.85
CA LEU A 390 -0.35 10.40 4.46
C LEU A 390 1.14 10.07 4.34
N GLU A 391 1.59 8.90 4.83
CA GLU A 391 2.92 8.38 4.51
C GLU A 391 3.11 8.10 3.01
N CYS A 392 2.03 7.79 2.28
CA CYS A 392 2.09 7.54 0.84
C CYS A 392 1.39 8.63 0.03
N HIS A 393 0.27 9.16 0.53
CA HIS A 393 -0.55 10.19 -0.13
C HIS A 393 -0.22 11.60 0.39
N ILE A 394 1.07 11.94 0.32
CA ILE A 394 1.65 13.20 0.85
C ILE A 394 0.98 14.43 0.25
N ASP A 395 0.59 14.36 -1.03
CA ASP A 395 -0.08 15.43 -1.77
C ASP A 395 -1.51 15.72 -1.27
N LYS A 396 -2.05 14.89 -0.38
CA LYS A 396 -3.40 15.02 0.20
C LYS A 396 -3.41 15.60 1.61
N ARG A 397 -2.26 16.07 2.12
CA ARG A 397 -2.09 16.61 3.49
C ARG A 397 -2.95 17.84 3.81
N GLN A 398 -3.51 18.53 2.81
CA GLN A 398 -4.40 19.67 3.07
C GLN A 398 -5.79 19.26 3.58
N LEU A 399 -6.27 18.05 3.28
CA LEU A 399 -7.62 17.61 3.63
C LEU A 399 -7.93 17.73 5.14
N PRO A 400 -7.07 17.27 6.09
CA PRO A 400 -7.36 17.39 7.52
C PRO A 400 -7.45 18.85 8.03
N MET A 401 -7.03 19.85 7.25
CA MET A 401 -7.08 21.27 7.61
C MET A 401 -8.22 22.04 6.92
N SER A 402 -9.22 21.30 6.43
CA SER A 402 -10.30 21.86 5.61
C SER A 402 -11.67 21.50 6.17
N ASP A 403 -12.71 22.10 5.60
CA ASP A 403 -14.12 21.77 5.86
C ASP A 403 -14.45 20.27 5.65
N HIS A 404 -13.67 19.55 4.85
CA HIS A 404 -13.82 18.10 4.64
C HIS A 404 -13.17 17.25 5.74
N ASN A 405 -12.53 17.87 6.75
CA ASN A 405 -12.20 17.18 7.97
C ASN A 405 -13.47 16.93 8.80
N LEU A 406 -14.15 15.82 8.49
CA LEU A 406 -15.39 15.45 9.14
C LEU A 406 -15.19 15.11 10.64
N ASP A 407 -13.96 14.96 11.14
CA ASP A 407 -13.73 14.83 12.59
C ASP A 407 -14.12 16.12 13.33
N ILE A 408 -14.12 17.26 12.61
CA ILE A 408 -14.53 18.57 13.12
C ILE A 408 -15.95 18.90 12.66
N THR A 409 -16.23 18.81 11.36
CA THR A 409 -17.47 19.32 10.77
C THR A 409 -18.66 18.36 10.91
N ALA A 410 -18.41 17.05 11.04
CA ALA A 410 -19.44 16.03 11.20
C ALA A 410 -18.95 14.80 12.00
N PRO A 411 -18.54 14.94 13.28
CA PRO A 411 -17.85 13.88 14.03
C PRO A 411 -18.67 12.61 14.27
N LEU A 412 -20.00 12.71 14.17
CA LEU A 412 -20.92 11.58 14.32
C LEU A 412 -21.22 10.87 13.00
N GLU A 413 -20.72 11.40 11.87
CA GLU A 413 -20.89 10.79 10.57
C GLU A 413 -20.22 9.42 10.55
N LYS A 414 -20.90 8.44 9.93
CA LYS A 414 -20.43 7.07 9.84
C LYS A 414 -20.23 6.66 8.39
N ASN A 415 -19.24 5.83 8.17
CA ASN A 415 -19.08 5.13 6.89
C ASN A 415 -19.93 3.84 6.84
N ILE A 416 -19.94 3.15 5.69
CA ILE A 416 -20.70 1.89 5.50
C ILE A 416 -20.32 0.75 6.44
N GLN A 417 -19.15 0.83 7.10
CA GLN A 417 -18.73 -0.14 8.12
C GLN A 417 -19.18 0.24 9.53
N GLY A 418 -19.91 1.36 9.67
CA GLY A 418 -20.41 1.87 10.94
C GLY A 418 -19.38 2.62 11.79
N PHE A 419 -18.16 2.82 11.27
CA PHE A 419 -17.12 3.58 11.96
C PHE A 419 -17.36 5.08 11.82
N THR A 420 -17.21 5.81 12.93
CA THR A 420 -17.12 7.27 12.91
C THR A 420 -15.73 7.72 12.47
N VAL A 421 -15.60 9.00 12.12
CA VAL A 421 -14.32 9.59 11.71
C VAL A 421 -13.24 9.41 12.78
N LYS A 422 -13.59 9.50 14.06
CA LYS A 422 -12.66 9.23 15.17
C LYS A 422 -12.08 7.80 15.14
N ALA A 423 -12.85 6.82 14.68
CA ALA A 423 -12.44 5.42 14.61
C ALA A 423 -11.77 5.04 13.28
N SER A 424 -12.02 5.82 12.21
CA SER A 424 -11.53 5.54 10.86
C SER A 424 -10.48 6.53 10.35
N GLY A 425 -10.24 7.63 11.05
CA GLY A 425 -9.52 8.81 10.58
C GLY A 425 -10.30 9.66 9.56
N PRO A 426 -9.87 10.91 9.29
CA PRO A 426 -10.47 11.80 8.29
C PRO A 426 -10.67 11.17 6.90
N CYS A 427 -9.65 10.46 6.38
CA CYS A 427 -9.76 9.78 5.09
C CYS A 427 -10.82 8.65 5.12
N GLY A 428 -10.99 8.00 6.28
CA GLY A 428 -11.90 6.88 6.50
C GLY A 428 -13.39 7.19 6.37
N ALA A 429 -13.74 8.48 6.37
CA ALA A 429 -15.11 8.94 6.14
C ALA A 429 -15.51 8.88 4.65
N CYS A 430 -14.52 8.94 3.75
CA CYS A 430 -14.72 8.93 2.29
C CYS A 430 -14.11 7.69 1.62
N HIS A 431 -13.04 7.13 2.21
CA HIS A 431 -12.31 5.98 1.66
C HIS A 431 -12.16 4.85 2.68
N ILE A 432 -12.58 3.62 2.33
CA ILE A 432 -12.35 2.42 3.14
C ILE A 432 -11.46 1.43 2.38
N PRO A 433 -10.30 1.03 2.93
CA PRO A 433 -9.36 0.15 2.21
C PRO A 433 -9.90 -1.24 1.83
N HIS A 434 -10.91 -1.75 2.53
CA HIS A 434 -11.46 -3.09 2.32
C HIS A 434 -12.99 -3.04 2.39
N ASN A 435 -13.66 -3.77 1.50
CA ASN A 435 -15.12 -3.85 1.37
C ASN A 435 -15.75 -2.46 1.25
N ALA A 436 -15.17 -1.60 0.42
CA ALA A 436 -15.79 -0.33 0.05
C ALA A 436 -17.08 -0.56 -0.76
N ALA A 437 -17.94 0.46 -0.83
CA ALA A 437 -19.19 0.38 -1.57
C ALA A 437 -18.96 0.39 -3.09
N ALA A 438 -17.93 1.09 -3.55
CA ALA A 438 -17.66 1.28 -4.97
C ALA A 438 -16.18 1.61 -5.24
N ASP A 439 -15.87 1.90 -6.52
CA ASP A 439 -14.56 2.34 -6.97
C ASP A 439 -14.04 3.56 -6.20
N HIS A 440 -12.73 3.80 -6.29
CA HIS A 440 -12.02 4.78 -5.45
C HIS A 440 -12.18 4.55 -3.94
N MET A 441 -12.46 3.30 -3.55
CA MET A 441 -12.64 2.88 -2.15
C MET A 441 -13.79 3.62 -1.45
N TRP A 442 -14.84 4.02 -2.18
CA TRP A 442 -15.87 4.88 -1.64
C TRP A 442 -16.55 4.31 -0.38
N ALA A 443 -16.62 5.14 0.66
CA ALA A 443 -17.00 4.75 2.01
C ALA A 443 -18.50 4.86 2.32
N LYS A 444 -19.32 5.26 1.34
CA LYS A 444 -20.75 5.55 1.52
C LYS A 444 -21.60 4.84 0.48
N GLU A 445 -22.87 4.61 0.80
CA GLU A 445 -23.82 4.06 -0.16
C GLU A 445 -24.06 5.03 -1.33
N LEU A 446 -24.26 4.47 -2.52
CA LEU A 446 -24.65 5.18 -3.73
C LEU A 446 -26.13 4.90 -3.97
N THR A 447 -27.00 5.87 -3.69
CA THR A 447 -28.46 5.67 -3.65
C THR A 447 -29.25 6.59 -4.58
N GLY A 448 -28.58 7.30 -5.50
CA GLY A 448 -29.20 8.28 -6.38
C GLY A 448 -29.18 7.93 -7.86
N ASP A 449 -29.99 8.64 -8.63
CA ASP A 449 -30.09 8.49 -10.10
C ASP A 449 -29.05 9.33 -10.88
N LYS A 450 -28.13 9.98 -10.18
CA LYS A 450 -27.07 10.81 -10.79
C LYS A 450 -25.90 9.94 -11.25
N ASP A 451 -25.00 10.48 -12.07
CA ASP A 451 -23.75 9.79 -12.39
C ASP A 451 -22.91 9.51 -11.12
N PHE A 452 -22.04 8.50 -11.20
CA PHE A 452 -21.23 8.04 -10.08
C PHE A 452 -20.51 9.17 -9.36
N VAL A 453 -19.83 10.06 -10.10
CA VAL A 453 -19.00 11.12 -9.51
C VAL A 453 -19.86 12.16 -8.79
N THR A 454 -21.00 12.54 -9.37
CA THR A 454 -21.93 13.46 -8.72
C THR A 454 -22.56 12.85 -7.46
N GLN A 455 -22.77 11.53 -7.42
CA GLN A 455 -23.24 10.85 -6.20
C GLN A 455 -22.23 10.93 -5.04
N LEU A 456 -20.93 10.93 -5.32
CA LEU A 456 -19.89 11.07 -4.28
C LEU A 456 -20.05 12.36 -3.48
N CYS A 457 -20.41 13.46 -4.15
CA CYS A 457 -20.64 14.74 -3.50
C CYS A 457 -22.05 14.84 -2.92
N SER A 458 -23.07 14.50 -3.71
CA SER A 458 -24.47 14.69 -3.34
C SER A 458 -24.96 13.77 -2.22
N GLY A 459 -24.26 12.66 -1.95
CA GLY A 459 -24.49 11.83 -0.76
C GLY A 459 -24.29 12.57 0.57
N CYS A 460 -23.44 13.61 0.58
CA CYS A 460 -23.22 14.48 1.75
C CYS A 460 -23.87 15.86 1.56
N HIS A 461 -23.78 16.44 0.36
CA HIS A 461 -24.29 17.78 0.02
C HIS A 461 -25.78 17.73 -0.32
N ASN A 462 -26.59 17.32 0.65
CA ASN A 462 -28.04 17.28 0.58
C ASN A 462 -28.66 17.72 1.91
N LYS A 463 -29.99 17.94 1.93
CA LYS A 463 -30.72 18.49 3.09
C LYS A 463 -30.54 17.67 4.38
N ASN A 464 -30.25 16.37 4.28
CA ASN A 464 -30.11 15.45 5.40
C ASN A 464 -28.67 14.95 5.62
N GLY A 465 -27.74 15.31 4.74
CA GLY A 465 -26.35 14.84 4.80
C GLY A 465 -25.45 15.70 5.69
N ALA A 466 -24.22 15.22 5.89
CA ALA A 466 -23.20 15.91 6.69
C ALA A 466 -22.91 17.35 6.21
N ALA A 467 -23.07 17.64 4.92
CA ALA A 467 -22.79 18.94 4.31
C ALA A 467 -24.07 19.74 4.00
N LYS A 468 -25.15 19.56 4.77
CA LYS A 468 -26.45 20.25 4.57
C LYS A 468 -26.39 21.78 4.58
N ALA A 469 -25.32 22.36 5.15
CA ALA A 469 -25.09 23.81 5.16
C ALA A 469 -24.53 24.36 3.82
N LYS A 470 -24.02 23.48 2.95
CA LYS A 470 -23.37 23.84 1.67
C LYS A 470 -24.01 23.08 0.52
N LEU A 471 -25.24 23.47 0.16
CA LEU A 471 -25.98 22.84 -0.93
C LEU A 471 -25.60 23.45 -2.29
N ILE A 472 -25.84 22.72 -3.38
CA ILE A 472 -25.63 23.22 -4.76
C ILE A 472 -26.83 23.98 -5.33
N GLY A 473 -28.03 23.77 -4.77
CA GLY A 473 -29.29 24.33 -5.26
C GLY A 473 -29.82 23.65 -6.53
N ASP A 474 -30.99 24.10 -7.01
CA ASP A 474 -31.65 23.53 -8.20
C ASP A 474 -31.18 24.18 -9.51
N ILE A 475 -30.59 25.38 -9.42
CA ILE A 475 -30.06 26.13 -10.56
C ILE A 475 -28.55 26.28 -10.35
N TYR A 476 -27.79 25.49 -11.08
CA TYR A 476 -26.34 25.42 -10.99
C TYR A 476 -25.71 25.18 -12.36
N HIS A 477 -24.40 25.35 -12.44
CA HIS A 477 -23.62 25.13 -13.65
C HIS A 477 -23.71 23.67 -14.10
N PRO A 478 -23.92 23.37 -15.40
CA PRO A 478 -24.04 21.99 -15.87
C PRO A 478 -22.86 21.11 -15.44
N VAL A 479 -23.15 19.86 -15.07
CA VAL A 479 -22.20 18.76 -14.82
C VAL A 479 -22.73 17.50 -15.50
N ASP A 480 -21.91 16.45 -15.58
CA ASP A 480 -22.18 15.23 -16.35
C ASP A 480 -22.32 15.49 -17.87
N VAL A 481 -21.54 16.44 -18.38
CA VAL A 481 -21.59 16.87 -19.79
C VAL A 481 -20.24 16.74 -20.49
N THR A 482 -20.26 16.36 -21.76
CA THR A 482 -19.08 16.34 -22.64
C THR A 482 -18.83 17.72 -23.25
N LEU A 483 -17.57 18.17 -23.27
CA LEU A 483 -17.22 19.50 -23.76
C LEU A 483 -17.23 19.64 -25.29
N ASP A 484 -17.12 18.54 -26.05
CA ASP A 484 -17.09 18.55 -27.52
C ASP A 484 -18.32 19.21 -28.14
N LYS A 485 -19.49 19.00 -27.53
CA LYS A 485 -20.77 19.62 -27.95
C LYS A 485 -20.73 21.15 -27.90
N PHE A 486 -19.83 21.71 -27.09
CA PHE A 486 -19.67 23.14 -26.90
C PHE A 486 -18.43 23.70 -27.62
N LYS A 487 -17.62 22.84 -28.28
CA LYS A 487 -16.34 23.23 -28.89
C LYS A 487 -15.40 23.92 -27.91
N ILE A 488 -15.40 23.47 -26.65
CA ILE A 488 -14.55 23.99 -25.58
C ILE A 488 -13.40 23.01 -25.34
N THR A 489 -12.17 23.52 -25.33
CA THR A 489 -10.99 22.78 -24.86
C THR A 489 -10.64 23.23 -23.45
N THR A 490 -10.10 22.32 -22.64
CA THR A 490 -9.68 22.66 -21.28
C THR A 490 -8.37 21.97 -20.87
N THR A 491 -7.71 22.56 -19.88
CA THR A 491 -6.57 21.96 -19.17
C THR A 491 -7.00 21.27 -17.87
N LEU A 492 -8.28 21.42 -17.47
CA LEU A 492 -8.82 20.78 -16.28
C LEU A 492 -9.11 19.28 -16.53
N PRO A 493 -9.06 18.43 -15.49
CA PRO A 493 -9.29 17.00 -15.65
C PRO A 493 -10.76 16.71 -15.99
N LEU A 494 -10.95 15.81 -16.96
CA LEU A 494 -12.25 15.23 -17.33
C LEU A 494 -12.28 13.75 -16.92
N TYR A 495 -13.47 13.20 -16.77
CA TYR A 495 -13.67 11.90 -16.11
C TYR A 495 -14.60 10.98 -16.89
N ASP A 496 -14.38 9.67 -16.81
CA ASP A 496 -15.31 8.66 -17.30
C ASP A 496 -16.45 8.40 -16.29
N SER A 497 -17.32 7.43 -16.60
CA SER A 497 -18.45 7.05 -15.74
C SER A 497 -18.05 6.46 -14.40
N ASP A 498 -16.82 5.96 -14.28
CA ASP A 498 -16.32 5.26 -13.09
C ASP A 498 -15.44 6.20 -12.23
N GLY A 499 -15.27 7.46 -12.67
CA GLY A 499 -14.51 8.49 -11.94
C GLY A 499 -13.01 8.51 -12.24
N TYR A 500 -12.55 7.80 -13.27
CA TYR A 500 -11.15 7.86 -13.71
C TYR A 500 -10.92 9.02 -14.67
N ARG A 501 -9.74 9.64 -14.55
CA ARG A 501 -9.34 10.76 -15.43
C ARG A 501 -9.06 10.24 -16.84
N ILE A 502 -9.73 10.83 -17.83
CA ILE A 502 -9.52 10.52 -19.25
C ILE A 502 -9.54 11.82 -20.10
N PRO A 503 -8.81 11.89 -21.23
CA PRO A 503 -8.72 13.13 -22.03
C PRO A 503 -10.06 13.63 -22.58
N ASN A 504 -10.95 12.73 -23.03
CA ASN A 504 -12.24 13.07 -23.66
C ASN A 504 -13.42 12.69 -22.76
N GLY A 505 -13.26 12.89 -21.44
CA GLY A 505 -14.28 12.57 -20.46
C GLY A 505 -15.39 13.60 -20.35
N LYS A 506 -16.27 13.39 -19.37
CA LYS A 506 -17.28 14.34 -18.94
C LYS A 506 -16.69 15.34 -17.94
N MET A 507 -17.23 16.55 -17.94
CA MET A 507 -17.03 17.52 -16.88
C MET A 507 -17.99 17.24 -15.73
N VAL A 508 -17.44 17.15 -14.53
CA VAL A 508 -18.11 16.77 -13.28
C VAL A 508 -17.66 17.70 -12.15
N CYS A 509 -18.23 17.57 -10.95
CA CYS A 509 -17.89 18.46 -9.81
C CYS A 509 -16.37 18.54 -9.55
N ILE A 510 -15.66 17.41 -9.62
CA ILE A 510 -14.21 17.32 -9.39
C ILE A 510 -13.35 17.75 -10.60
N THR A 511 -13.96 18.27 -11.67
CA THR A 511 -13.25 19.00 -12.74
C THR A 511 -12.83 20.38 -12.26
N CYS A 512 -13.70 21.08 -11.52
CA CYS A 512 -13.39 22.37 -10.91
C CYS A 512 -12.81 22.21 -9.50
N HIS A 513 -13.30 21.23 -8.75
CA HIS A 513 -12.88 20.98 -7.37
C HIS A 513 -11.86 19.84 -7.25
N ASP A 514 -11.00 19.92 -6.24
CA ASP A 514 -10.26 18.78 -5.68
C ASP A 514 -10.58 18.70 -4.19
N PRO A 515 -11.36 17.70 -3.74
CA PRO A 515 -11.79 17.63 -2.34
C PRO A 515 -10.63 17.48 -1.36
N HIS A 516 -9.39 17.23 -1.83
CA HIS A 516 -8.20 17.06 -1.01
C HIS A 516 -7.28 18.29 -0.94
N VAL A 517 -7.50 19.31 -1.78
CA VAL A 517 -6.64 20.50 -1.88
C VAL A 517 -7.47 21.69 -1.44
N TRP A 518 -7.20 22.27 -0.27
CA TRP A 518 -7.96 23.42 0.21
C TRP A 518 -7.66 24.69 -0.61
N ASP A 519 -6.38 25.02 -0.76
CA ASP A 519 -5.89 26.18 -1.49
C ASP A 519 -4.91 25.71 -2.59
N PRO A 520 -5.24 25.93 -3.89
CA PRO A 520 -4.39 25.51 -5.00
C PRO A 520 -3.13 26.37 -5.19
N ALA A 521 -3.09 27.59 -4.63
CA ALA A 521 -1.99 28.54 -4.80
C ALA A 521 -1.04 28.55 -3.60
N LYS A 522 -1.56 28.34 -2.38
CA LYS A 522 -0.79 28.40 -1.13
C LYS A 522 -1.11 27.21 -0.23
N PRO A 523 -0.36 26.09 -0.36
CA PRO A 523 -0.51 24.96 0.55
C PRO A 523 -0.35 25.40 2.01
N ILE A 524 -1.26 24.97 2.88
CA ILE A 524 -1.16 25.25 4.31
C ILE A 524 0.00 24.40 4.87
N GLU A 525 1.03 25.05 5.43
CA GLU A 525 2.22 24.38 5.98
C GLU A 525 2.12 24.12 7.49
N ASN A 526 1.37 24.96 8.22
CA ASN A 526 1.28 24.90 9.68
C ASN A 526 -0.08 24.35 10.13
N TYR A 527 0.00 23.24 10.86
CA TYR A 527 -1.13 22.41 11.24
C TYR A 527 -1.86 22.96 12.48
N GLU A 528 -2.88 23.77 12.25
CA GLU A 528 -3.89 24.11 13.25
C GLU A 528 -5.17 23.34 12.96
N TYR A 529 -5.61 22.46 13.87
CA TYR A 529 -6.86 21.70 13.78
C TYR A 529 -8.09 22.62 13.92
N ARG A 530 -8.32 23.51 12.96
CA ARG A 530 -9.51 24.35 12.91
C ARG A 530 -10.08 24.39 11.51
N ASN A 531 -11.41 24.48 11.48
CA ASN A 531 -12.10 24.71 10.24
C ASN A 531 -11.90 26.17 9.78
N ILE A 532 -11.75 26.36 8.48
CA ILE A 532 -11.57 27.67 7.86
C ILE A 532 -12.62 27.77 6.76
N GLU A 533 -13.49 28.77 6.83
CA GLU A 533 -14.41 29.05 5.74
C GLU A 533 -13.64 29.68 4.57
N GLY A 534 -13.92 29.20 3.36
CA GLY A 534 -13.18 29.60 2.18
C GLY A 534 -13.86 30.71 1.36
N ASP A 535 -13.12 31.16 0.35
CA ASP A 535 -13.58 32.10 -0.67
C ASP A 535 -13.21 31.60 -2.08
N ALA A 536 -13.40 32.45 -3.09
CA ALA A 536 -13.13 32.14 -4.49
C ALA A 536 -11.63 31.97 -4.84
N SER A 537 -10.70 32.17 -3.91
CA SER A 537 -9.28 31.84 -4.10
C SER A 537 -8.92 30.42 -3.66
N ASN A 538 -9.72 29.84 -2.75
CA ASN A 538 -9.52 28.52 -2.14
C ASN A 538 -10.84 27.72 -2.19
N SER A 539 -11.31 27.09 -1.11
CA SER A 539 -12.55 26.28 -1.10
C SER A 539 -12.53 25.07 -2.03
N PHE A 540 -11.45 24.30 -1.99
CA PHE A 540 -11.30 23.08 -2.77
C PHE A 540 -11.17 23.28 -4.28
N LEU A 541 -10.83 24.48 -4.74
CA LEU A 541 -10.69 24.75 -6.17
C LEU A 541 -9.36 24.22 -6.72
N ARG A 542 -9.35 23.74 -7.97
CA ARG A 542 -8.11 23.35 -8.67
C ARG A 542 -7.27 24.54 -9.12
N LYS A 543 -7.92 25.69 -9.30
CA LYS A 543 -7.32 26.97 -9.67
C LYS A 543 -8.11 28.08 -8.97
N PRO A 544 -7.48 29.19 -8.56
CA PRO A 544 -8.20 30.31 -7.99
C PRO A 544 -9.17 30.91 -9.01
N SER A 545 -10.28 31.46 -8.51
CA SER A 545 -11.26 32.28 -9.25
C SER A 545 -11.26 33.74 -8.78
N SER A 546 -10.33 34.09 -7.88
CA SER A 546 -10.08 35.43 -7.36
C SER A 546 -8.61 35.54 -6.93
N PRO A 547 -7.92 36.68 -7.17
CA PRO A 547 -8.42 37.89 -7.82
C PRO A 547 -8.57 37.77 -9.35
N SER A 548 -7.96 36.76 -9.99
CA SER A 548 -8.08 36.50 -11.43
C SER A 548 -9.06 35.38 -11.75
N SER A 549 -9.48 35.25 -13.02
CA SER A 549 -10.42 34.22 -13.47
C SER A 549 -9.79 32.89 -13.90
N ASP A 550 -8.60 32.52 -13.42
CA ASP A 550 -7.80 31.39 -13.93
C ASP A 550 -8.58 30.06 -14.06
N LEU A 551 -9.47 29.76 -13.10
CA LEU A 551 -10.34 28.59 -13.17
C LEU A 551 -11.30 28.67 -14.37
N CYS A 552 -11.99 29.80 -14.51
CA CYS A 552 -12.98 30.01 -15.55
C CYS A 552 -12.31 30.11 -16.93
N GLU A 553 -11.16 30.80 -17.03
CA GLU A 553 -10.33 30.94 -18.23
C GLU A 553 -9.97 29.57 -18.83
N SER A 554 -9.82 28.54 -17.99
CA SER A 554 -9.51 27.18 -18.44
C SER A 554 -10.59 26.56 -19.33
N CYS A 555 -11.80 27.12 -19.39
CA CYS A 555 -12.86 26.71 -20.32
C CYS A 555 -13.45 27.90 -21.11
N HIS A 556 -13.41 29.11 -20.56
CA HIS A 556 -14.02 30.33 -21.08
C HIS A 556 -12.94 31.39 -21.35
N ALA A 557 -11.90 31.01 -22.10
CA ALA A 557 -10.74 31.87 -22.37
C ALA A 557 -11.11 33.22 -23.00
N ASP A 558 -12.12 33.25 -23.88
CA ASP A 558 -12.62 34.47 -24.52
C ASP A 558 -13.42 35.38 -23.57
N LYS A 559 -13.83 34.87 -22.40
CA LYS A 559 -14.53 35.63 -21.35
C LYS A 559 -13.58 36.14 -20.26
N ALA A 560 -12.39 35.57 -20.17
CA ALA A 560 -11.36 35.97 -19.21
C ALA A 560 -10.71 37.33 -19.54
N TYR A 561 -11.02 37.94 -20.69
CA TYR A 561 -10.58 39.30 -21.01
C TYR A 561 -11.24 40.38 -20.14
N ILE A 562 -12.21 40.01 -19.30
CA ILE A 562 -12.84 40.89 -18.33
C ILE A 562 -11.84 41.31 -17.22
N ASP A 563 -10.85 40.47 -16.91
CA ASP A 563 -9.83 40.73 -15.88
C ASP A 563 -9.20 42.11 -16.09
N GLY A 564 -9.19 42.94 -15.04
CA GLY A 564 -8.58 44.27 -15.06
C GLY A 564 -9.27 45.32 -15.95
N THR A 565 -10.47 45.03 -16.47
CA THR A 565 -11.32 46.00 -17.19
C THR A 565 -12.29 46.70 -16.23
N ASP A 566 -13.09 47.67 -16.71
CA ASP A 566 -14.06 48.36 -15.85
C ASP A 566 -15.18 47.45 -15.30
N HIS A 567 -15.43 46.30 -15.93
CA HIS A 567 -16.36 45.29 -15.43
C HIS A 567 -15.71 44.28 -14.48
N ASP A 568 -14.39 44.37 -14.27
CA ASP A 568 -13.75 43.72 -13.14
C ASP A 568 -14.08 44.49 -11.86
N LEU A 569 -15.09 44.02 -11.14
CA LEU A 569 -15.54 44.69 -9.92
C LEU A 569 -14.51 44.61 -8.79
N ASN A 570 -13.45 43.80 -8.88
CA ASN A 570 -12.32 43.91 -7.96
C ASN A 570 -11.58 45.24 -8.11
N VAL A 571 -11.69 45.89 -9.28
CA VAL A 571 -11.07 47.19 -9.58
C VAL A 571 -12.04 48.32 -9.33
N THR A 572 -13.28 48.20 -9.83
CA THR A 572 -14.21 49.34 -9.88
C THR A 572 -15.23 49.38 -8.74
N ALA A 573 -15.58 48.24 -8.14
CA ALA A 573 -16.54 48.18 -7.03
C ALA A 573 -16.31 46.98 -6.08
N PRO A 574 -15.21 46.97 -5.29
CA PRO A 574 -14.82 45.81 -4.48
C PRO A 574 -15.83 45.42 -3.40
N GLU A 575 -16.68 46.35 -2.98
CA GLU A 575 -17.71 46.14 -1.96
C GLU A 575 -19.08 45.77 -2.55
N ALA A 576 -19.21 45.71 -3.89
CA ALA A 576 -20.45 45.33 -4.53
C ALA A 576 -20.84 43.90 -4.19
N LYS A 577 -22.10 43.68 -3.82
CA LYS A 577 -22.60 42.35 -3.43
C LYS A 577 -23.52 41.75 -4.49
N ASN A 578 -23.39 40.45 -4.68
CA ASN A 578 -24.37 39.67 -5.43
C ASN A 578 -25.62 39.35 -4.57
N LEU A 579 -26.61 38.64 -5.14
CA LEU A 579 -27.86 38.27 -4.46
C LEU A 579 -27.65 37.32 -3.26
N LEU A 580 -26.48 36.67 -3.15
CA LEU A 580 -26.11 35.87 -1.97
C LEU A 580 -25.31 36.69 -0.94
N GLY A 581 -25.16 38.00 -1.15
CA GLY A 581 -24.44 38.90 -0.25
C GLY A 581 -22.91 38.83 -0.37
N GLN A 582 -22.38 38.19 -1.41
CA GLN A 582 -20.94 37.97 -1.59
C GLN A 582 -20.29 39.10 -2.40
N THR A 583 -19.10 39.54 -1.99
CA THR A 583 -18.26 40.49 -2.72
C THR A 583 -17.44 39.82 -3.85
N PRO A 584 -16.81 40.57 -4.77
CA PRO A 584 -15.92 40.01 -5.79
C PRO A 584 -14.77 39.20 -5.19
N LYS A 585 -14.26 39.58 -4.02
CA LYS A 585 -13.28 38.77 -3.29
C LYS A 585 -13.84 37.39 -2.90
N GLN A 586 -15.07 37.36 -2.39
CA GLN A 586 -15.71 36.14 -1.88
C GLN A 586 -16.20 35.21 -2.98
N SER A 587 -16.82 35.73 -4.04
CA SER A 587 -17.40 34.94 -5.14
C SER A 587 -16.51 34.86 -6.39
N GLY A 588 -15.44 35.65 -6.43
CA GLY A 588 -14.63 35.85 -7.63
C GLY A 588 -15.23 36.90 -8.56
N GLN A 589 -14.41 37.38 -9.49
CA GLN A 589 -14.81 38.39 -10.49
C GLN A 589 -15.98 37.94 -11.36
N CYS A 590 -16.05 36.66 -11.71
CA CYS A 590 -17.19 36.12 -12.44
C CYS A 590 -18.39 35.90 -11.52
N GLY A 591 -18.16 35.53 -10.25
CA GLY A 591 -19.21 35.16 -9.29
C GLY A 591 -20.10 36.30 -8.80
N VAL A 592 -19.63 37.54 -8.93
CA VAL A 592 -20.47 38.72 -8.65
C VAL A 592 -21.58 38.91 -9.71
N CYS A 593 -21.42 38.30 -10.88
CA CYS A 593 -22.36 38.32 -12.00
C CYS A 593 -22.96 36.94 -12.34
N HIS A 594 -22.23 35.85 -12.09
CA HIS A 594 -22.58 34.48 -12.46
C HIS A 594 -22.40 33.51 -11.28
N LEU A 595 -23.50 33.04 -10.69
CA LEU A 595 -23.47 32.08 -9.59
C LEU A 595 -23.47 30.65 -10.12
N VAL A 596 -22.31 29.99 -10.08
CA VAL A 596 -22.18 28.60 -10.55
C VAL A 596 -22.97 27.61 -9.67
N HIS A 597 -23.29 27.97 -8.44
CA HIS A 597 -24.13 27.22 -7.50
C HIS A 597 -25.20 28.13 -6.90
N ASN A 598 -26.35 27.56 -6.54
CA ASN A 598 -27.48 28.27 -5.92
C ASN A 598 -27.87 29.57 -6.63
N SER A 599 -27.82 29.59 -7.96
CA SER A 599 -28.17 30.81 -8.69
C SER A 599 -29.67 31.11 -8.52
N PRO A 600 -30.06 32.31 -8.08
CA PRO A 600 -31.47 32.69 -8.02
C PRO A 600 -32.12 32.75 -9.41
N ASN A 601 -31.30 32.94 -10.45
CA ASN A 601 -31.75 33.24 -11.80
C ASN A 601 -31.19 32.26 -12.82
N LYS A 602 -32.07 31.58 -13.56
CA LYS A 602 -31.66 30.57 -14.55
C LYS A 602 -30.88 31.15 -15.74
N ILE A 603 -31.24 32.33 -16.22
CA ILE A 603 -30.64 32.92 -17.42
C ILE A 603 -29.22 33.36 -17.10
N LYS A 604 -28.25 32.76 -17.78
CA LYS A 604 -26.80 32.99 -17.60
C LYS A 604 -26.32 32.84 -16.15
N LEU A 605 -27.07 32.12 -15.31
CA LEU A 605 -26.80 32.00 -13.87
C LEU A 605 -26.68 33.36 -13.16
N TRP A 606 -27.48 34.34 -13.57
CA TRP A 606 -27.32 35.74 -13.20
C TRP A 606 -27.38 35.99 -11.68
N ALA A 607 -26.35 36.61 -11.15
CA ALA A 607 -26.14 36.76 -9.71
C ALA A 607 -26.71 38.06 -9.12
N ARG A 608 -27.32 38.91 -9.94
CA ARG A 608 -27.87 40.21 -9.54
C ARG A 608 -29.39 40.26 -9.74
N PRO A 609 -30.12 41.19 -9.11
CA PRO A 609 -31.53 41.41 -9.48
C PRO A 609 -31.64 41.80 -10.96
N TYR A 610 -32.81 41.61 -11.56
CA TYR A 610 -33.08 42.17 -12.88
C TYR A 610 -33.42 43.66 -12.76
N GLY A 611 -32.80 44.49 -13.60
CA GLY A 611 -33.12 45.91 -13.70
C GLY A 611 -34.51 46.14 -14.29
N SER A 612 -35.13 47.27 -13.94
CA SER A 612 -36.36 47.70 -14.63
C SER A 612 -36.04 48.09 -16.06
N TYR A 613 -36.88 47.67 -17.00
CA TYR A 613 -36.74 47.98 -18.42
C TYR A 613 -38.09 48.43 -19.02
N THR A 614 -38.05 49.31 -20.03
CA THR A 614 -39.26 49.94 -20.59
C THR A 614 -39.95 49.05 -21.63
N ALA A 615 -41.11 49.50 -22.11
CA ALA A 615 -41.85 48.86 -23.19
C ALA A 615 -41.07 48.83 -24.52
N GLU A 616 -39.96 49.54 -24.67
CA GLU A 616 -39.08 49.58 -25.85
C GLU A 616 -37.82 48.72 -25.67
N GLN A 617 -37.61 48.17 -24.47
CA GLN A 617 -36.47 47.32 -24.11
C GLN A 617 -36.85 45.84 -24.07
N THR A 618 -35.84 45.00 -24.03
CA THR A 618 -35.91 43.55 -23.99
C THR A 618 -35.51 43.04 -22.60
N PHE A 619 -35.89 41.79 -22.30
CA PHE A 619 -35.48 41.14 -21.06
C PHE A 619 -33.95 41.13 -20.86
N MET A 620 -33.17 41.00 -21.93
CA MET A 620 -31.70 40.99 -21.83
C MET A 620 -31.10 42.34 -21.41
N ASP A 621 -31.81 43.44 -21.64
CA ASP A 621 -31.36 44.77 -21.19
C ASP A 621 -31.42 44.88 -19.66
N SER A 622 -32.35 44.16 -19.03
CA SER A 622 -32.50 44.12 -17.58
C SER A 622 -31.23 43.65 -16.85
N LEU A 623 -30.39 42.83 -17.50
CA LEU A 623 -29.11 42.39 -16.93
C LEU A 623 -28.18 43.59 -16.74
N CYS A 624 -28.01 44.41 -17.77
CA CYS A 624 -27.16 45.60 -17.74
C CYS A 624 -27.75 46.68 -16.82
N LEU A 625 -29.06 46.90 -16.91
CA LEU A 625 -29.78 47.91 -16.12
C LEU A 625 -29.81 47.59 -14.61
N SER A 626 -29.52 46.35 -14.22
CA SER A 626 -29.33 46.00 -12.80
C SER A 626 -28.14 46.70 -12.15
N CYS A 627 -27.17 47.16 -12.94
CA CYS A 627 -26.02 47.95 -12.50
C CYS A 627 -26.11 49.39 -13.01
N HIS A 628 -26.47 49.56 -14.28
CA HIS A 628 -26.52 50.83 -14.98
C HIS A 628 -27.85 51.55 -14.77
N SER A 629 -28.19 51.82 -13.51
CA SER A 629 -29.36 52.59 -13.11
C SER A 629 -29.08 53.39 -11.83
N LYS A 630 -29.92 54.38 -11.55
CA LYS A 630 -29.75 55.27 -10.39
C LYS A 630 -29.74 54.47 -9.09
N GLY A 631 -28.77 54.70 -8.20
CA GLY A 631 -28.64 54.00 -6.93
C GLY A 631 -27.99 52.60 -7.03
N ASN A 632 -27.52 52.20 -8.20
CA ASN A 632 -26.81 50.92 -8.41
C ASN A 632 -25.31 51.13 -8.68
N VAL A 633 -24.56 50.02 -8.72
CA VAL A 633 -23.09 50.01 -8.75
C VAL A 633 -22.48 50.80 -9.91
N ALA A 634 -23.20 50.93 -11.04
CA ALA A 634 -22.75 51.69 -12.20
C ALA A 634 -23.60 52.94 -12.47
N GLU A 635 -24.16 53.57 -11.42
CA GLU A 635 -25.02 54.76 -11.55
C GLU A 635 -24.33 55.95 -12.24
N ASN A 636 -23.00 56.04 -12.18
CA ASN A 636 -22.22 57.08 -12.85
C ASN A 636 -22.05 56.84 -14.36
N LYS A 637 -22.51 55.70 -14.88
CA LYS A 637 -22.38 55.29 -16.29
C LYS A 637 -23.69 54.76 -16.86
N ILE A 638 -24.80 55.48 -16.65
CA ILE A 638 -26.11 55.11 -17.21
C ILE A 638 -26.15 55.52 -18.70
N PRO A 639 -26.44 54.59 -19.64
CA PRO A 639 -26.58 54.95 -21.04
C PRO A 639 -27.75 55.91 -21.25
N LEU A 640 -27.50 57.04 -21.94
CA LEU A 640 -28.54 58.02 -22.25
C LEU A 640 -29.61 57.45 -23.20
N ILE A 641 -29.20 56.56 -24.10
CA ILE A 641 -30.07 55.85 -25.05
C ILE A 641 -29.68 54.38 -25.02
N ALA A 642 -30.62 53.52 -24.64
CA ALA A 642 -30.41 52.07 -24.50
C ALA A 642 -31.57 51.27 -25.13
N THR A 643 -32.09 51.74 -26.25
CA THR A 643 -33.23 51.12 -26.93
C THR A 643 -32.97 50.97 -28.43
N HIS A 644 -33.59 49.94 -29.01
CA HIS A 644 -33.71 49.78 -30.46
C HIS A 644 -35.21 49.67 -30.79
N PRO A 645 -35.71 50.24 -31.90
CA PRO A 645 -37.13 50.18 -32.26
C PRO A 645 -37.69 48.74 -32.28
N LYS A 646 -38.85 48.53 -31.62
CA LYS A 646 -39.59 47.26 -31.62
C LYS A 646 -40.33 47.00 -32.95
N GLY A 647 -40.72 45.76 -33.18
CA GLY A 647 -41.54 45.36 -34.33
C GLY A 647 -40.78 45.37 -35.67
N ARG A 648 -39.45 45.40 -35.62
CA ARG A 648 -38.59 45.23 -36.80
C ARG A 648 -38.23 43.75 -36.95
N LEU A 649 -38.27 43.24 -38.18
CA LEU A 649 -37.73 41.93 -38.49
C LEU A 649 -36.21 42.03 -38.47
N ILE A 650 -35.58 41.57 -37.39
CA ILE A 650 -34.13 41.53 -37.26
C ILE A 650 -33.71 40.06 -37.29
N ASN A 651 -32.81 39.72 -38.20
CA ASN A 651 -32.18 38.41 -38.25
C ASN A 651 -30.67 38.58 -38.29
N ASN A 652 -29.94 37.60 -37.76
CA ASN A 652 -28.48 37.62 -37.75
C ASN A 652 -27.90 36.50 -38.62
N ILE A 653 -28.61 36.04 -39.66
CA ILE A 653 -28.20 34.87 -40.46
C ILE A 653 -26.79 35.07 -41.04
N MET A 654 -26.44 36.29 -41.42
CA MET A 654 -25.10 36.66 -41.91
C MET A 654 -24.06 36.84 -40.80
N HIS A 655 -24.50 36.97 -39.54
CA HIS A 655 -23.68 37.33 -38.37
C HIS A 655 -23.82 36.34 -37.19
N CYS A 656 -24.28 35.11 -37.44
CA CYS A 656 -24.55 34.12 -36.40
C CYS A 656 -23.33 33.24 -36.04
N ASN A 657 -22.23 33.34 -36.79
CA ASN A 657 -21.01 32.59 -36.51
C ASN A 657 -20.26 33.20 -35.31
N ARG A 658 -20.34 32.55 -34.15
CA ARG A 658 -19.68 32.98 -32.90
C ARG A 658 -18.17 33.20 -32.98
N LEU A 659 -17.51 32.61 -33.98
CA LEU A 659 -16.06 32.75 -34.19
C LEU A 659 -15.70 33.94 -35.08
N ALA A 660 -16.68 34.49 -35.80
CA ALA A 660 -16.47 35.60 -36.71
C ALA A 660 -16.39 36.93 -35.95
N ILE A 661 -15.61 37.87 -36.47
CA ILE A 661 -15.36 39.19 -35.87
C ILE A 661 -16.59 40.10 -35.93
N ASP A 662 -17.58 39.77 -36.76
CA ASP A 662 -18.85 40.46 -36.97
C ASP A 662 -20.02 39.79 -36.22
N TYR A 663 -19.74 38.76 -35.40
CA TYR A 663 -20.75 38.03 -34.65
C TYR A 663 -21.68 38.98 -33.87
N THR A 664 -22.98 38.85 -34.08
CA THR A 664 -23.99 39.66 -33.39
C THR A 664 -25.13 38.78 -32.87
N PRO A 665 -25.22 38.54 -31.55
CA PRO A 665 -26.33 37.77 -30.99
C PRO A 665 -27.61 38.61 -30.96
N ILE A 666 -28.76 37.99 -31.22
CA ILE A 666 -30.09 38.58 -31.01
C ILE A 666 -30.94 37.63 -30.17
N TYR A 667 -31.96 38.18 -29.52
CA TYR A 667 -32.65 37.47 -28.43
C TYR A 667 -34.17 37.48 -28.58
N ASP A 668 -34.82 36.44 -28.07
CA ASP A 668 -36.27 36.45 -27.89
C ASP A 668 -36.70 37.21 -26.63
N ASN A 669 -38.02 37.29 -26.42
CA ASN A 669 -38.59 37.99 -25.26
C ASN A 669 -38.27 37.29 -23.93
N GLN A 670 -37.80 36.04 -23.97
CA GLN A 670 -37.36 35.26 -22.82
C GLN A 670 -35.83 35.33 -22.65
N GLY A 671 -35.11 36.13 -23.43
CA GLY A 671 -33.66 36.28 -23.35
C GLY A 671 -32.85 35.09 -23.89
N ARG A 672 -33.46 34.20 -24.66
CA ARG A 672 -32.75 33.12 -25.35
C ARG A 672 -32.19 33.67 -26.66
N GLU A 673 -30.95 33.28 -26.96
CA GLU A 673 -30.30 33.62 -28.22
C GLU A 673 -30.98 32.85 -29.37
N ILE A 674 -31.45 33.57 -30.37
CA ILE A 674 -32.14 33.03 -31.56
C ILE A 674 -31.66 33.76 -32.82
N ASN A 675 -32.00 33.27 -34.01
CA ASN A 675 -31.55 33.87 -35.27
C ASN A 675 -32.52 34.91 -35.87
N VAL A 676 -33.72 35.07 -35.29
CA VAL A 676 -34.71 36.07 -35.70
C VAL A 676 -35.38 36.64 -34.45
N GLY A 677 -34.95 37.79 -33.97
CA GLY A 677 -35.34 38.30 -32.65
C GLY A 677 -35.16 39.79 -32.50
N ASN A 678 -34.84 40.24 -31.29
CA ASN A 678 -34.63 41.65 -30.96
C ASN A 678 -33.15 41.93 -30.64
N ILE A 679 -32.72 43.16 -30.95
CA ILE A 679 -31.44 43.71 -30.50
C ILE A 679 -31.56 44.11 -29.03
N SER A 680 -30.54 43.77 -28.26
CA SER A 680 -30.41 44.10 -26.83
C SER A 680 -29.02 44.65 -26.56
N CYS A 681 -28.76 45.18 -25.36
CA CYS A 681 -27.42 45.65 -24.95
C CYS A 681 -26.32 44.62 -25.28
N PRO A 682 -26.47 43.29 -25.01
CA PRO A 682 -25.45 42.30 -25.35
C PRO A 682 -25.28 42.02 -26.87
N SER A 683 -26.20 42.49 -27.72
CA SER A 683 -26.04 42.42 -29.18
C SER A 683 -24.89 43.32 -29.63
N CYS A 684 -24.87 44.56 -29.14
CA CYS A 684 -23.85 45.55 -29.50
C CYS A 684 -22.65 45.53 -28.55
N HIS A 685 -22.86 45.15 -27.29
CA HIS A 685 -21.81 45.11 -26.27
C HIS A 685 -21.41 43.69 -25.89
N ASN A 686 -20.11 43.49 -25.67
CA ASN A 686 -19.53 42.32 -25.03
C ASN A 686 -18.97 42.72 -23.66
N ALA A 687 -19.73 42.47 -22.60
CA ALA A 687 -19.34 42.80 -21.23
C ALA A 687 -18.02 42.15 -20.76
N HIS A 688 -17.50 41.15 -21.48
CA HIS A 688 -16.29 40.43 -21.11
C HIS A 688 -15.03 40.89 -21.85
N GLN A 689 -15.11 41.88 -22.73
CA GLN A 689 -13.99 42.28 -23.56
C GLN A 689 -14.01 43.78 -23.78
N TRP A 690 -12.95 44.49 -23.38
CA TRP A 690 -12.90 45.94 -23.45
C TRP A 690 -12.99 46.50 -24.88
N SER A 691 -12.27 45.88 -25.83
CA SER A 691 -12.17 46.35 -27.22
C SER A 691 -12.33 45.19 -28.21
N PRO A 692 -13.12 45.32 -29.29
CA PRO A 692 -13.22 44.31 -30.34
C PRO A 692 -11.90 44.10 -31.10
N LEU A 693 -11.02 45.11 -31.10
CA LEU A 693 -9.73 45.10 -31.80
C LEU A 693 -8.59 44.47 -30.99
N GLU A 694 -8.72 44.46 -29.66
CA GLU A 694 -7.68 43.96 -28.76
C GLU A 694 -8.27 42.92 -27.80
N ARG A 695 -8.07 41.63 -28.12
CA ARG A 695 -8.50 40.50 -27.28
C ARG A 695 -7.47 40.24 -26.17
N LYS A 696 -7.43 41.13 -25.19
CA LYS A 696 -6.52 41.06 -24.04
C LYS A 696 -7.22 41.50 -22.75
N LYS A 697 -6.66 41.07 -21.62
CA LYS A 697 -7.03 41.55 -20.28
C LYS A 697 -6.75 43.05 -20.15
N GLY A 698 -7.49 43.73 -19.27
CA GLY A 698 -7.32 45.15 -18.99
C GLY A 698 -6.08 45.46 -18.14
N VAL A 699 -5.86 46.75 -17.88
CA VAL A 699 -4.66 47.25 -17.18
C VAL A 699 -4.84 47.37 -15.66
N GLY A 700 -5.98 46.90 -15.12
CA GLY A 700 -6.28 46.93 -13.68
C GLY A 700 -6.65 48.32 -13.16
N LYS A 701 -7.11 49.22 -14.03
CA LYS A 701 -7.54 50.58 -13.70
C LYS A 701 -8.76 50.95 -14.55
N ASN A 702 -9.63 51.79 -14.00
CA ASN A 702 -10.78 52.33 -14.71
C ASN A 702 -10.33 53.24 -15.87
N LEU A 703 -10.84 53.00 -17.08
CA LEU A 703 -10.49 53.76 -18.30
C LEU A 703 -11.72 54.41 -18.91
N GLU A 704 -11.60 55.65 -19.39
CA GLU A 704 -12.69 56.24 -20.17
C GLU A 704 -12.71 55.67 -21.60
N GLY A 705 -13.87 55.16 -22.01
CA GLY A 705 -14.09 54.58 -23.32
C GLY A 705 -14.32 55.61 -24.44
N HIS A 706 -14.29 55.14 -25.68
CA HIS A 706 -14.63 55.88 -26.89
C HIS A 706 -15.31 54.96 -27.92
N VAL A 707 -15.65 55.50 -29.10
CA VAL A 707 -16.52 54.85 -30.11
C VAL A 707 -15.98 53.54 -30.72
N THR A 708 -14.78 53.10 -30.37
CA THR A 708 -14.15 51.85 -30.86
C THR A 708 -13.77 50.87 -29.74
N ASN A 709 -14.00 51.21 -28.47
CA ASN A 709 -13.80 50.33 -27.30
C ASN A 709 -14.97 50.50 -26.30
N SER A 710 -14.78 50.30 -24.99
CA SER A 710 -15.89 50.37 -24.01
C SER A 710 -16.89 49.23 -24.19
N PHE A 711 -16.36 48.01 -24.21
CA PHE A 711 -17.14 46.78 -24.32
C PHE A 711 -17.93 46.63 -25.61
N LEU A 712 -17.51 47.27 -26.69
CA LEU A 712 -18.13 47.06 -28.00
C LEU A 712 -17.82 45.64 -28.52
N ARG A 713 -18.84 44.99 -29.09
CA ARG A 713 -18.71 43.65 -29.65
C ARG A 713 -17.96 43.64 -30.98
N ASN A 714 -18.27 44.60 -31.84
CA ASN A 714 -17.72 44.75 -33.19
C ASN A 714 -17.30 46.21 -33.44
N ILE A 715 -16.51 46.40 -34.49
CA ILE A 715 -16.21 47.74 -35.05
C ILE A 715 -17.39 48.24 -35.89
N SER A 716 -17.62 49.56 -35.88
CA SER A 716 -18.83 50.22 -36.40
C SER A 716 -19.24 49.85 -37.83
N TYR A 717 -18.28 49.61 -38.72
CA TYR A 717 -18.52 49.26 -40.13
C TYR A 717 -18.84 47.77 -40.35
N ASN A 718 -18.73 46.93 -39.32
CA ASN A 718 -18.89 45.48 -39.38
C ASN A 718 -19.96 45.03 -38.37
N THR A 719 -21.13 45.66 -38.44
CA THR A 719 -22.26 45.47 -37.51
C THR A 719 -23.52 45.07 -38.26
N ILE A 720 -24.42 44.34 -37.60
CA ILE A 720 -25.77 44.00 -38.10
C ILE A 720 -26.58 45.24 -38.56
N CYS A 721 -26.19 46.44 -38.14
CA CYS A 721 -26.82 47.69 -38.54
C CYS A 721 -26.69 47.93 -40.05
N ILE A 722 -25.60 47.46 -40.69
CA ILE A 722 -25.36 47.66 -42.12
C ILE A 722 -26.39 46.91 -42.98
N ASP A 723 -26.87 45.76 -42.49
CA ASP A 723 -27.86 44.93 -43.18
C ASP A 723 -29.20 45.68 -43.37
N CYS A 724 -29.53 46.58 -42.44
CA CYS A 724 -30.78 47.34 -42.44
C CYS A 724 -30.61 48.79 -42.90
N HIS A 725 -29.45 49.40 -42.64
CA HIS A 725 -29.23 50.84 -42.83
C HIS A 725 -28.17 51.17 -43.89
N GLY A 726 -27.48 50.19 -44.46
CA GLY A 726 -26.38 50.44 -45.39
C GLY A 726 -25.32 51.37 -44.77
N LEU A 727 -24.76 52.28 -45.56
CA LEU A 727 -23.71 53.21 -45.10
C LEU A 727 -24.18 54.16 -43.99
N ASP A 728 -25.49 54.40 -43.85
CA ASP A 728 -26.05 55.22 -42.77
C ASP A 728 -25.87 54.59 -41.39
N ALA A 729 -25.56 53.28 -41.33
CA ALA A 729 -25.24 52.57 -40.10
C ALA A 729 -24.13 53.26 -39.30
N LEU A 730 -23.13 53.85 -39.97
CA LEU A 730 -22.03 54.55 -39.29
C LEU A 730 -22.50 55.80 -38.55
N PHE A 731 -23.39 56.59 -39.16
CA PHE A 731 -23.95 57.79 -38.53
C PHE A 731 -24.89 57.43 -37.38
N ARG A 732 -25.72 56.40 -37.56
CA ARG A 732 -26.60 55.87 -36.50
C ARG A 732 -25.78 55.36 -35.32
N TYR A 733 -24.71 54.61 -35.59
CA TYR A 733 -23.79 54.12 -34.58
C TYR A 733 -23.14 55.27 -33.79
N LYS A 734 -22.62 56.29 -34.48
CA LYS A 734 -22.05 57.48 -33.84
C LYS A 734 -23.08 58.25 -33.01
N TYR A 735 -24.33 58.34 -33.44
CA TYR A 735 -25.39 58.97 -32.64
C TYR A 735 -25.55 58.33 -31.25
N PHE A 736 -25.40 57.00 -31.14
CA PHE A 736 -25.47 56.30 -29.84
C PHE A 736 -24.20 56.46 -29.00
N HIS A 737 -23.01 56.60 -29.61
CA HIS A 737 -21.73 56.55 -28.88
C HIS A 737 -20.96 57.88 -28.80
N ASP A 738 -21.34 58.89 -29.56
CA ASP A 738 -20.75 60.23 -29.56
C ASP A 738 -21.80 61.29 -29.18
N PRO A 739 -21.73 61.88 -27.98
CA PRO A 739 -22.65 62.92 -27.56
C PRO A 739 -22.70 64.14 -28.51
N ILE A 740 -21.61 64.44 -29.23
CA ILE A 740 -21.53 65.58 -30.17
C ILE A 740 -22.49 65.37 -31.33
N GLU A 741 -22.65 64.13 -31.79
CA GLU A 741 -23.52 63.80 -32.93
C GLU A 741 -25.02 63.80 -32.58
N ARG A 742 -25.37 63.99 -31.30
CA ARG A 742 -26.77 64.15 -30.84
C ARG A 742 -27.25 65.59 -30.88
N VAL A 743 -26.33 66.55 -30.99
CA VAL A 743 -26.66 67.98 -31.06
C VAL A 743 -26.91 68.35 -32.52
N PRO A 744 -28.06 68.97 -32.87
CA PRO A 744 -28.30 69.44 -34.23
C PRO A 744 -27.16 70.38 -34.62
N ARG A 745 -26.41 70.05 -35.68
CA ARG A 745 -25.44 70.99 -36.23
C ARG A 745 -26.22 72.22 -36.70
N ASN A 746 -26.12 73.33 -35.97
CA ASN A 746 -26.58 74.62 -36.46
C ASN A 746 -25.97 74.82 -37.85
N LYS A 747 -26.84 75.05 -38.84
CA LYS A 747 -26.49 75.24 -40.25
C LYS A 747 -25.23 76.11 -40.35
N ARG A 748 -24.09 75.51 -40.70
CA ARG A 748 -22.97 76.30 -41.23
C ARG A 748 -23.49 76.98 -42.50
N PRO A 749 -23.32 78.31 -42.67
CA PRO A 749 -23.60 78.94 -43.94
C PRO A 749 -22.75 78.24 -45.01
N LEU A 750 -23.37 77.79 -46.08
CA LEU A 750 -22.65 77.41 -47.30
C LEU A 750 -21.92 78.67 -47.78
N GLY A 751 -20.61 78.73 -47.54
CA GLY A 751 -19.73 79.66 -48.24
C GLY A 751 -19.76 79.36 -49.75
N PRO A 752 -19.52 80.37 -50.59
CA PRO A 752 -19.86 80.29 -52.01
C PRO A 752 -19.04 79.18 -52.70
N ARG A 753 -19.73 78.40 -53.54
CA ARG A 753 -19.11 77.53 -54.55
C ARG A 753 -18.13 78.37 -55.36
N THR A 754 -16.85 78.07 -55.28
CA THR A 754 -15.90 78.44 -56.33
C THR A 754 -15.92 77.34 -57.38
N GLU A 755 -16.44 77.67 -58.55
CA GLU A 755 -16.14 76.94 -59.78
C GLU A 755 -14.65 77.08 -60.10
N LYS A 756 -13.92 75.96 -60.06
CA LYS A 756 -13.01 75.48 -61.12
C LYS A 756 -12.40 74.14 -60.72
#